data_AF-A0A8S1D695-F1
#
_entry.id   AF-A0A8S1D695-F1
#
_cell.length_a   1.000
_cell.length_b   1.000
_cell.length_c   1.000
_cell.angle_alpha   90.00
_cell.angle_beta   90.00
_cell.angle_gamma   90.00
#
_symmetry.space_group_name_H-M   'P 1'
#
loop_
_entity.id
_entity.type
_entity.pdbx_description
1 polymer ?
#
loop_
_entity_poly.entity_id
_entity_poly.type
_entity_poly.pdbx_seq_one_letter_code
_entity_poly.pdbx_strand_id
1 'polypeptide(L)'
;MEMDSLEVHVVDTFDEEEEEDEDASRYNDDACDPQQQQQEQDLSAEDISPQDLTAESRLCLARSGLRSLPAQLLCGPRLTVLDIRDNLLTELPNDIWRLKGLQEMRLDRNALRELPDGLVQLHDLHTLSAAQNRITTLPAGLLGHMEALRSLTLNSNLLEAAAVSAAAQKPVRENGHANEGDGVESLGPLSHVDLRGNSLCGSIVLADYGALTSLDVSFNKVQSLDLAALEQLRRLHCASNELRHLALSGRSLEVLVAPNNKLQMVQVEPPPSRLQELDLSRNELTMMPSWLVECRGLSSIDVSHNQLTSLPEVVFLLPHLHTMQAGHNSLRSLPTIQNANLSLQILRLQSNALTALPPHLLNCCNRLVELNLSSNRLMVIFDDTGGQLKALRRLMASYNQLGDAALRQIARLPNLKALHLAYNRITQIPAICIDSWSEIQELVLSGNHLISLPESITSLRKLQVLRMHSNQIRSCPTVNQMLSLKVLDLSHNKLEQIDLARLAPPGLQCLDISCNHRLHVDPSHFNQYRSKRAMSLVDTSGQNRSCLPMSPYHEAAALELPWTLGFADGGAWSRFPICQLRLPAFCNTEALLGIFEGSGASGPEVAKLLAQSVPRLLLEERTLPDTAHEYMKYTILSAHRELRQKGQLSGANAVMCHISRPSPAKPYILRVASVGPQGVLLARIGGSCARLTKSAPHSEPNRVLGQSAEFPLVIPDPFVTEVILGETDQFIIGASERSVIASFVPRWWLILCFDKKVLGVCPRRRGSPRGGSVAWNFSRQ
;
A
#
# COMPACT_ATOMS: atom_id res chain seq x y z
N MET A 1 -34.68 15.01 -18.63
CA MET A 1 -35.38 13.86 -18.03
C MET A 1 -34.55 13.45 -16.84
N GLU A 2 -35.10 13.75 -15.67
CA GLU A 2 -34.63 13.33 -14.36
C GLU A 2 -34.50 11.80 -14.31
N MET A 3 -33.45 11.30 -13.67
CA MET A 3 -33.42 9.96 -13.09
C MET A 3 -32.53 9.98 -11.86
N ASP A 4 -33.21 10.11 -10.73
CA ASP A 4 -33.08 9.39 -9.47
C ASP A 4 -31.69 8.98 -8.95
N SER A 5 -31.39 9.61 -7.81
CA SER A 5 -30.50 9.22 -6.74
C SER A 5 -30.66 7.76 -6.31
N LEU A 6 -29.58 6.98 -6.43
CA LEU A 6 -29.38 5.74 -5.71
C LEU A 6 -28.17 5.92 -4.79
N GLU A 7 -28.46 6.10 -3.50
CA GLU A 7 -27.49 5.98 -2.41
C GLU A 7 -26.94 4.55 -2.41
N VAL A 8 -25.64 4.41 -2.66
CA VAL A 8 -24.95 3.13 -2.54
C VAL A 8 -23.94 3.27 -1.41
N HIS A 9 -24.26 2.64 -0.28
CA HIS A 9 -23.31 2.40 0.81
C HIS A 9 -22.19 1.49 0.31
N VAL A 10 -21.01 2.07 0.07
CA VAL A 10 -19.79 1.33 -0.28
C VAL A 10 -18.99 1.13 0.99
N VAL A 11 -19.02 -0.10 1.51
CA VAL A 11 -18.11 -0.62 2.51
C VAL A 11 -16.93 -1.18 1.75
N ASP A 12 -15.74 -0.58 1.88
CA ASP A 12 -14.51 -1.15 1.33
C ASP A 12 -13.30 -0.92 2.19
N THR A 13 -12.59 -2.03 2.32
CA THR A 13 -11.51 -2.38 3.23
C THR A 13 -10.14 -1.85 2.78
N PHE A 14 -9.34 -1.49 3.79
CA PHE A 14 -8.05 -0.79 3.75
C PHE A 14 -6.87 -1.61 3.25
N ASP A 15 -5.86 -0.91 2.73
CA ASP A 15 -4.43 -1.10 2.97
C ASP A 15 -3.83 0.32 2.81
N GLU A 16 -3.47 1.01 3.90
CA GLU A 16 -2.16 0.92 4.57
C GLU A 16 -1.01 1.13 3.57
N GLU A 17 -0.67 2.40 3.35
CA GLU A 17 0.71 2.75 3.00
C GLU A 17 1.43 2.98 4.32
N GLU A 18 2.41 2.11 4.54
CA GLU A 18 3.54 2.31 5.44
C GLU A 18 4.12 3.70 5.15
N GLU A 19 3.79 4.67 6.00
CA GLU A 19 4.78 5.65 6.38
C GLU A 19 5.94 4.85 6.97
N GLU A 20 7.12 4.97 6.37
CA GLU A 20 8.33 4.83 7.16
C GLU A 20 8.18 5.86 8.29
N ASP A 21 7.68 5.37 9.42
CA ASP A 21 7.65 6.00 10.72
C ASP A 21 9.09 6.38 11.10
N GLU A 22 9.65 7.41 10.47
CA GLU A 22 10.87 8.04 10.96
C GLU A 22 10.60 8.79 12.28
N ASP A 23 9.33 8.99 12.69
CA ASP A 23 8.97 9.61 13.97
C ASP A 23 8.31 8.68 15.01
N ALA A 24 8.03 7.39 14.71
CA ALA A 24 7.80 6.38 15.78
C ALA A 24 9.10 5.89 16.44
N SER A 25 10.26 6.31 15.91
CA SER A 25 11.58 6.10 16.50
C SER A 25 11.94 7.06 17.64
N ARG A 26 11.00 7.93 18.05
CA ARG A 26 11.19 8.87 19.17
C ARG A 26 10.62 8.44 20.52
N TYR A 27 10.03 7.25 20.60
CA TYR A 27 10.16 6.54 21.86
C TYR A 27 11.62 6.14 21.95
N ASN A 28 12.34 6.80 22.85
CA ASN A 28 13.62 6.30 23.34
C ASN A 28 13.50 4.78 23.51
N ASP A 29 14.02 4.03 22.54
CA ASP A 29 15.04 3.05 22.83
C ASP A 29 16.10 3.82 23.64
N ASP A 30 15.80 4.01 24.93
CA ASP A 30 16.81 3.69 25.93
C ASP A 30 17.03 2.19 25.71
N ALA A 31 17.79 1.89 24.64
CA ALA A 31 18.69 0.77 24.63
C ALA A 31 19.32 0.83 26.01
N CYS A 32 18.92 -0.15 26.84
CA CYS A 32 19.58 -0.43 28.09
C CYS A 32 21.07 -0.28 27.79
N ASP A 33 21.69 0.78 28.32
CA ASP A 33 23.09 1.08 28.09
C ASP A 33 23.82 -0.27 28.27
N PRO A 34 24.57 -0.78 27.27
CA PRO A 34 25.19 -2.09 27.39
C PRO A 34 26.15 -2.19 28.58
N GLN A 35 26.41 -1.07 29.26
CA GLN A 35 27.15 -0.98 30.52
C GLN A 35 26.29 -1.02 31.80
N GLN A 36 24.95 -1.01 31.71
CA GLN A 36 24.02 -1.21 32.85
C GLN A 36 23.44 -2.64 32.93
N GLN A 37 23.67 -3.51 31.93
CA GLN A 37 23.28 -4.93 31.92
C GLN A 37 24.07 -5.84 32.90
N GLN A 38 24.68 -5.29 33.96
CA GLN A 38 25.43 -6.10 34.93
C GLN A 38 24.63 -6.50 36.17
N GLN A 39 23.36 -6.11 36.30
CA GLN A 39 22.47 -6.55 37.39
C GLN A 39 21.00 -6.66 36.91
N GLU A 40 20.71 -7.47 35.90
CA GLU A 40 19.31 -7.87 35.62
C GLU A 40 19.24 -9.40 35.72
N GLN A 41 18.60 -9.90 36.78
CA GLN A 41 18.33 -11.33 36.94
C GLN A 41 17.04 -11.68 36.21
N ASP A 42 17.16 -12.41 35.09
CA ASP A 42 16.06 -13.15 34.48
C ASP A 42 15.61 -14.27 35.44
N LEU A 43 14.65 -13.98 36.31
CA LEU A 43 14.07 -14.96 37.24
C LEU A 43 12.92 -15.72 36.55
N SER A 44 13.04 -17.04 36.45
CA SER A 44 11.94 -17.90 36.02
C SER A 44 10.82 -17.94 37.07
N ALA A 45 9.57 -17.86 36.62
CA ALA A 45 8.35 -17.71 37.41
C ALA A 45 8.10 -18.72 38.55
N GLU A 46 8.85 -19.83 38.60
CA GLU A 46 8.68 -20.88 39.63
C GLU A 46 9.55 -20.67 40.89
N ASP A 47 10.47 -19.71 40.90
CA ASP A 47 11.45 -19.52 41.99
C ASP A 47 11.54 -18.07 42.52
N ILE A 48 10.44 -17.32 42.62
CA ILE A 48 10.49 -16.00 43.30
C ILE A 48 10.43 -16.21 44.82
N SER A 49 11.58 -16.31 45.48
CA SER A 49 11.66 -16.35 46.94
C SER A 49 11.59 -14.93 47.54
N PRO A 50 11.10 -14.74 48.78
CA PRO A 50 11.12 -13.43 49.45
C PRO A 50 12.54 -12.86 49.63
N GLN A 51 13.58 -13.68 49.42
CA GLN A 51 14.99 -13.32 49.53
C GLN A 51 15.61 -12.86 48.20
N ASP A 52 14.96 -13.09 47.06
CA ASP A 52 15.41 -12.61 45.73
C ASP A 52 14.94 -11.17 45.44
N LEU A 53 13.98 -10.66 46.23
CA LEU A 53 13.51 -9.27 46.21
C LEU A 53 14.49 -8.34 46.98
N THR A 54 15.80 -8.49 46.76
CA THR A 54 16.80 -7.63 47.41
C THR A 54 16.88 -6.26 46.74
N ALA A 55 16.53 -5.22 47.49
CA ALA A 55 16.92 -3.81 47.30
C ALA A 55 16.56 -3.08 45.99
N GLU A 56 16.02 -3.73 44.96
CA GLU A 56 15.75 -3.06 43.68
C GLU A 56 14.33 -2.50 43.55
N SER A 57 14.27 -1.26 43.06
CA SER A 57 13.04 -0.50 42.83
C SER A 57 12.32 -0.88 41.52
N ARG A 58 12.91 -1.72 40.68
CA ARG A 58 12.37 -2.11 39.38
C ARG A 58 12.33 -3.63 39.26
N LEU A 59 11.23 -4.16 38.75
CA LEU A 59 11.08 -5.60 38.51
C LEU A 59 10.54 -5.83 37.10
N CYS A 60 11.28 -6.62 36.33
CA CYS A 60 10.91 -7.04 34.99
C CYS A 60 10.68 -8.56 34.98
N LEU A 61 9.47 -8.97 34.65
CA LEU A 61 9.06 -10.36 34.44
C LEU A 61 8.41 -10.50 33.04
N ALA A 62 8.89 -9.73 32.07
CA ALA A 62 8.41 -9.81 30.70
C ALA A 62 8.70 -11.21 30.10
N ARG A 63 7.82 -11.71 29.22
CA ARG A 63 8.02 -12.99 28.49
C ARG A 63 8.23 -14.22 29.38
N SER A 64 7.77 -14.18 30.62
CA SER A 64 7.98 -15.24 31.62
C SER A 64 6.90 -16.33 31.61
N GLY A 65 5.93 -16.26 30.69
CA GLY A 65 4.83 -17.23 30.59
C GLY A 65 3.83 -17.17 31.75
N LEU A 66 3.78 -16.06 32.49
CA LEU A 66 2.94 -15.90 33.67
C LEU A 66 1.46 -15.98 33.33
N ARG A 67 0.72 -16.84 34.05
CA ARG A 67 -0.75 -16.95 33.95
C ARG A 67 -1.49 -16.14 35.02
N SER A 68 -0.82 -15.86 36.13
CA SER A 68 -1.32 -15.04 37.23
C SER A 68 -0.16 -14.31 37.93
N LEU A 69 -0.45 -13.18 38.56
CA LEU A 69 0.53 -12.45 39.37
C LEU A 69 0.71 -13.15 40.74
N PRO A 70 1.93 -13.49 41.17
CA PRO A 70 2.15 -14.14 42.47
C PRO A 70 1.83 -13.21 43.65
N ALA A 71 1.06 -13.70 44.63
CA ALA A 71 0.61 -12.90 45.78
C ALA A 71 1.76 -12.37 46.65
N GLN A 72 2.91 -13.06 46.63
CA GLN A 72 4.13 -12.67 47.35
C GLN A 72 4.68 -11.33 46.84
N LEU A 73 4.45 -10.99 45.56
CA LEU A 73 4.86 -9.72 44.97
C LEU A 73 4.18 -8.52 45.66
N LEU A 74 2.92 -8.70 46.07
CA LEU A 74 2.09 -7.67 46.69
C LEU A 74 2.53 -7.33 48.12
N CYS A 75 3.40 -8.16 48.71
CA CYS A 75 3.94 -8.01 50.05
C CYS A 75 5.44 -7.64 50.07
N GLY A 76 6.05 -7.44 48.88
CA GLY A 76 7.47 -7.18 48.69
C GLY A 76 7.92 -5.73 48.98
N PRO A 77 9.21 -5.39 48.74
CA PRO A 77 9.78 -4.05 48.96
C PRO A 77 9.14 -2.97 48.08
N ARG A 78 9.48 -1.69 48.31
CA ARG A 78 8.92 -0.50 47.61
C ARG A 78 9.25 -0.51 46.10
N LEU A 79 8.46 -1.25 45.34
CA LEU A 79 8.54 -1.30 43.88
C LEU A 79 8.12 0.03 43.27
N THR A 80 8.91 0.55 42.34
CA THR A 80 8.60 1.75 41.53
C THR A 80 8.29 1.40 40.08
N VAL A 81 8.86 0.34 39.52
CA VAL A 81 8.55 -0.11 38.14
C VAL A 81 8.19 -1.58 38.15
N LEU A 82 7.05 -1.92 37.56
CA LEU A 82 6.60 -3.29 37.31
C LEU A 82 6.39 -3.51 35.81
N ASP A 83 7.25 -4.32 35.21
CA ASP A 83 7.13 -4.70 33.80
C ASP A 83 6.78 -6.18 33.68
N ILE A 84 5.55 -6.47 33.24
CA ILE A 84 5.03 -7.84 33.08
C ILE A 84 4.44 -8.06 31.69
N ARG A 85 4.97 -7.38 30.68
CA ARG A 85 4.53 -7.50 29.29
C ARG A 85 4.80 -8.88 28.68
N ASP A 86 4.11 -9.20 27.58
CA ASP A 86 4.27 -10.46 26.83
C ASP A 86 4.06 -11.71 27.71
N ASN A 87 3.01 -11.71 28.54
CA ASN A 87 2.65 -12.85 29.38
C ASN A 87 1.26 -13.40 29.01
N LEU A 88 0.71 -14.30 29.82
CA LEU A 88 -0.57 -14.97 29.61
C LEU A 88 -1.59 -14.59 30.70
N LEU A 89 -1.45 -13.41 31.32
CA LEU A 89 -2.30 -12.96 32.42
C LEU A 89 -3.73 -12.72 31.94
N THR A 90 -4.71 -13.29 32.62
CA THR A 90 -6.14 -13.07 32.32
C THR A 90 -6.80 -12.05 33.25
N GLU A 91 -6.25 -11.85 34.43
CA GLU A 91 -6.74 -10.94 35.47
C GLU A 91 -5.56 -10.39 36.30
N LEU A 92 -5.80 -9.24 36.94
CA LEU A 92 -4.92 -8.68 37.95
C LEU A 92 -5.56 -8.82 39.34
N PRO A 93 -4.77 -9.06 40.39
CA PRO A 93 -5.30 -9.16 41.74
C PRO A 93 -5.88 -7.82 42.22
N ASN A 94 -7.04 -7.87 42.89
CA ASN A 94 -7.67 -6.66 43.47
C ASN A 94 -6.78 -5.94 44.47
N ASP A 95 -5.85 -6.65 45.12
CA ASP A 95 -4.90 -6.12 46.10
C ASP A 95 -3.65 -5.44 45.47
N ILE A 96 -3.65 -5.14 44.17
CA ILE A 96 -2.53 -4.49 43.47
C ILE A 96 -2.14 -3.13 44.07
N TRP A 97 -3.10 -2.46 44.72
CA TRP A 97 -2.92 -1.20 45.44
C TRP A 97 -1.90 -1.26 46.59
N ARG A 98 -1.52 -2.45 47.05
CA ARG A 98 -0.46 -2.61 48.08
C ARG A 98 0.90 -2.13 47.60
N LEU A 99 1.12 -2.04 46.29
CA LEU A 99 2.34 -1.51 45.66
C LEU A 99 2.37 0.03 45.68
N LYS A 100 2.25 0.64 46.87
CA LYS A 100 2.02 2.10 47.03
C LYS A 100 3.08 3.02 46.39
N GLY A 101 4.30 2.53 46.16
CA GLY A 101 5.38 3.31 45.54
C GLY A 101 5.49 3.15 44.02
N LEU A 102 4.54 2.44 43.39
CA LEU A 102 4.61 2.13 41.97
C LEU A 102 4.41 3.38 41.13
N GLN A 103 5.39 3.68 40.29
CA GLN A 103 5.43 4.83 39.38
C GLN A 103 5.15 4.44 37.94
N GLU A 104 5.55 3.23 37.54
CA GLU A 104 5.33 2.73 36.19
C GLU A 104 4.87 1.27 36.21
N MET A 105 3.83 0.98 35.43
CA MET A 105 3.27 -0.35 35.30
C MET A 105 3.05 -0.69 33.82
N ARG A 106 3.70 -1.74 33.33
CA ARG A 106 3.56 -2.23 31.95
C ARG A 106 2.91 -3.63 31.94
N LEU A 107 1.76 -3.72 31.30
CA LEU A 107 0.86 -4.87 31.26
C LEU A 107 0.61 -5.35 29.82
N ASP A 108 1.38 -4.86 28.86
CA ASP A 108 1.12 -5.01 27.43
C ASP A 108 1.13 -6.47 27.00
N ARG A 109 0.38 -6.81 25.95
CA ARG A 109 0.39 -8.15 25.32
C ARG A 109 0.12 -9.26 26.34
N ASN A 110 -0.99 -9.12 27.05
CA ASN A 110 -1.55 -10.14 27.93
C ASN A 110 -2.99 -10.48 27.46
N ALA A 111 -3.77 -11.15 28.30
CA ALA A 111 -5.17 -11.50 28.02
C ALA A 111 -6.15 -10.88 29.03
N LEU A 112 -5.79 -9.73 29.61
CA LEU A 112 -6.58 -9.04 30.64
C LEU A 112 -7.93 -8.60 30.10
N ARG A 113 -9.01 -8.85 30.86
CA ARG A 113 -10.38 -8.45 30.50
C ARG A 113 -10.86 -7.17 31.18
N GLU A 114 -10.30 -6.85 32.34
CA GLU A 114 -10.63 -5.69 33.14
C GLU A 114 -9.42 -5.24 33.95
N LEU A 115 -9.41 -3.97 34.34
CA LEU A 115 -8.46 -3.44 35.32
C LEU A 115 -9.16 -3.31 36.68
N PRO A 116 -8.53 -3.75 37.79
CA PRO A 116 -9.19 -3.81 39.10
C PRO A 116 -9.40 -2.40 39.69
N ASP A 117 -10.50 -2.21 40.44
CA ASP A 117 -10.84 -0.94 41.09
C ASP A 117 -9.76 -0.43 42.05
N GLY A 118 -8.99 -1.34 42.66
CA GLY A 118 -7.85 -1.00 43.51
C GLY A 118 -6.78 -0.18 42.79
N LEU A 119 -6.68 -0.23 41.46
CA LEU A 119 -5.64 0.47 40.70
C LEU A 119 -5.66 1.99 40.91
N VAL A 120 -6.83 2.57 41.16
CA VAL A 120 -7.02 4.02 41.39
C VAL A 120 -6.35 4.50 42.70
N GLN A 121 -6.01 3.58 43.62
CA GLN A 121 -5.32 3.91 44.88
C GLN A 121 -3.79 4.04 44.73
N LEU A 122 -3.23 3.78 43.55
CA LEU A 122 -1.80 3.94 43.27
C LEU A 122 -1.47 5.42 43.00
N HIS A 123 -1.38 6.21 44.07
CA HIS A 123 -1.21 7.67 43.98
C HIS A 123 0.12 8.12 43.34
N ASP A 124 1.16 7.27 43.37
CA ASP A 124 2.46 7.58 42.78
C ASP A 124 2.59 7.13 41.32
N LEU A 125 1.55 6.54 40.72
CA LEU A 125 1.62 5.98 39.37
C LEU A 125 1.56 7.08 38.30
N HIS A 126 2.64 7.19 37.53
CA HIS A 126 2.83 8.17 36.46
C HIS A 126 2.47 7.62 35.08
N THR A 127 2.79 6.34 34.86
CA THR A 127 2.66 5.67 33.57
C THR A 127 1.98 4.33 33.76
N LEU A 128 0.87 4.14 33.03
CA LEU A 128 0.17 2.87 32.96
C LEU A 128 0.04 2.46 31.48
N SER A 129 0.65 1.33 31.14
CA SER A 129 0.51 0.73 29.80
C SER A 129 -0.16 -0.63 29.92
N ALA A 130 -1.26 -0.83 29.20
CA ALA A 130 -1.97 -2.09 29.09
C ALA A 130 -2.45 -2.36 27.65
N ALA A 131 -1.57 -2.07 26.69
CA ALA A 131 -1.80 -2.25 25.26
C ALA A 131 -2.02 -3.73 24.90
N GLN A 132 -2.76 -3.99 23.80
CA GLN A 132 -2.92 -5.34 23.23
C GLN A 132 -3.42 -6.38 24.24
N ASN A 133 -4.46 -6.01 25.00
CA ASN A 133 -5.18 -6.90 25.91
C ASN A 133 -6.62 -7.11 25.39
N ARG A 134 -7.56 -7.53 26.25
CA ARG A 134 -8.98 -7.69 25.95
C ARG A 134 -9.85 -6.86 26.89
N ILE A 135 -9.35 -5.70 27.31
CA ILE A 135 -9.97 -4.88 28.34
C ILE A 135 -11.27 -4.29 27.78
N THR A 136 -12.38 -4.53 28.46
CA THR A 136 -13.70 -3.96 28.13
C THR A 136 -14.14 -2.89 29.13
N THR A 137 -13.69 -2.96 30.37
CA THR A 137 -14.05 -2.05 31.47
C THR A 137 -12.82 -1.42 32.10
N LEU A 138 -12.99 -0.17 32.55
CA LEU A 138 -11.98 0.60 33.27
C LEU A 138 -12.55 1.00 34.63
N PRO A 139 -11.72 1.04 35.69
CA PRO A 139 -12.19 1.35 37.04
C PRO A 139 -12.60 2.82 37.17
N ALA A 140 -13.66 3.05 37.96
CA ALA A 140 -14.20 4.39 38.18
C ALA A 140 -13.16 5.29 38.86
N GLY A 141 -12.89 6.44 38.27
CA GLY A 141 -11.91 7.40 38.77
C GLY A 141 -10.50 7.22 38.20
N LEU A 142 -10.22 6.22 37.37
CA LEU A 142 -8.91 6.06 36.70
C LEU A 142 -8.50 7.32 35.93
N LEU A 143 -9.46 7.91 35.20
CA LEU A 143 -9.22 9.10 34.38
C LEU A 143 -9.34 10.43 35.15
N GLY A 144 -9.87 10.40 36.37
CA GLY A 144 -10.22 11.62 37.11
C GLY A 144 -9.61 11.81 38.51
N HIS A 145 -9.14 10.74 39.16
CA HIS A 145 -8.68 10.77 40.56
C HIS A 145 -7.21 10.40 40.74
N MET A 146 -6.54 9.90 39.70
CA MET A 146 -5.11 9.61 39.78
C MET A 146 -4.31 10.91 39.65
N GLU A 147 -3.88 11.46 40.79
CA GLU A 147 -3.21 12.76 40.88
C GLU A 147 -1.82 12.81 40.23
N ALA A 148 -1.17 11.65 40.00
CA ALA A 148 0.15 11.57 39.38
C ALA A 148 0.14 11.02 37.94
N LEU A 149 -0.97 10.45 37.47
CA LEU A 149 -1.01 9.74 36.19
C LEU A 149 -0.89 10.72 35.02
N ARG A 150 0.21 10.60 34.26
CA ARG A 150 0.54 11.48 33.14
C ARG A 150 0.36 10.81 31.79
N SER A 151 0.59 9.50 31.72
CA SER A 151 0.54 8.71 30.50
C SER A 151 -0.29 7.45 30.70
N LEU A 152 -1.27 7.27 29.82
CA LEU A 152 -2.15 6.11 29.80
C LEU A 152 -2.21 5.52 28.39
N THR A 153 -1.76 4.28 28.25
CA THR A 153 -1.74 3.55 26.99
C THR A 153 -2.65 2.32 27.08
N LEU A 154 -3.73 2.34 26.31
CA LEU A 154 -4.78 1.31 26.28
C LEU A 154 -5.10 0.87 24.84
N ASN A 155 -4.18 1.06 23.91
CA ASN A 155 -4.41 0.73 22.50
C ASN A 155 -4.62 -0.77 22.27
N SER A 156 -5.36 -1.12 21.21
CA SER A 156 -5.68 -2.49 20.82
C SER A 156 -6.35 -3.29 21.93
N ASN A 157 -7.42 -2.72 22.51
CA ASN A 157 -8.29 -3.35 23.49
C ASN A 157 -9.73 -3.42 22.96
N LEU A 158 -10.71 -3.72 23.82
CA LEU A 158 -12.13 -3.83 23.48
C LEU A 158 -12.95 -2.75 24.20
N LEU A 159 -12.36 -1.57 24.44
CA LEU A 159 -13.02 -0.49 25.17
C LEU A 159 -14.13 0.13 24.33
N GLU A 160 -15.30 0.29 24.96
CA GLU A 160 -16.41 1.06 24.43
C GLU A 160 -16.47 2.45 25.07
N ALA A 161 -17.19 3.39 24.44
CA ALA A 161 -17.31 4.76 24.95
C ALA A 161 -17.85 4.81 26.40
N ALA A 162 -18.79 3.91 26.74
CA ALA A 162 -19.34 3.81 28.08
C ALA A 162 -18.29 3.46 29.16
N ALA A 163 -17.29 2.64 28.82
CA ALA A 163 -16.21 2.29 29.74
C ALA A 163 -15.29 3.48 30.04
N VAL A 164 -14.98 4.28 29.01
CA VAL A 164 -14.20 5.52 29.17
C VAL A 164 -14.99 6.55 29.97
N SER A 165 -16.29 6.70 29.69
CA SER A 165 -17.16 7.58 30.48
C SER A 165 -17.30 7.13 31.94
N ALA A 166 -17.39 5.83 32.21
CA ALA A 166 -17.44 5.29 33.56
C ALA A 166 -16.13 5.53 34.33
N ALA A 167 -14.98 5.37 33.67
CA ALA A 167 -13.67 5.65 34.26
C ALA A 167 -13.45 7.13 34.63
N ALA A 168 -14.19 8.03 33.99
CA ALA A 168 -14.18 9.46 34.31
C ALA A 168 -15.07 9.81 35.52
N GLN A 169 -16.02 8.96 35.91
CA GLN A 169 -16.92 9.22 37.04
C GLN A 169 -16.20 9.10 38.39
N LYS A 170 -16.66 9.85 39.40
CA LYS A 170 -16.17 9.67 40.77
C LYS A 170 -16.54 8.26 41.27
N PRO A 171 -15.62 7.53 41.92
CA PRO A 171 -15.98 6.27 42.58
C PRO A 171 -17.06 6.55 43.62
N VAL A 172 -18.14 5.77 43.58
CA VAL A 172 -19.28 5.93 44.49
C VAL A 172 -18.79 5.70 45.92
N ARG A 173 -18.77 6.75 46.76
CA ARG A 173 -18.49 6.61 48.19
C ARG A 173 -19.66 5.86 48.83
N GLU A 174 -19.41 4.67 49.37
CA GLU A 174 -20.42 3.84 50.06
C GLU A 174 -21.05 4.47 51.32
N ASN A 175 -20.66 5.68 51.72
CA ASN A 175 -21.27 6.39 52.85
C ASN A 175 -21.84 7.73 52.38
N GLY A 176 -23.17 7.79 52.28
CA GLY A 176 -23.91 8.96 51.84
C GLY A 176 -23.75 10.15 52.78
N HIS A 177 -22.88 11.08 52.42
CA HIS A 177 -22.99 12.50 52.76
C HIS A 177 -22.44 13.31 51.59
N ALA A 178 -23.35 13.86 50.78
CA ALA A 178 -23.03 14.87 49.79
C ALA A 178 -22.68 16.16 50.54
N ASN A 179 -21.38 16.46 50.64
CA ASN A 179 -20.97 17.85 50.80
C ASN A 179 -20.97 18.47 49.40
N GLU A 180 -22.09 19.11 49.07
CA GLU A 180 -22.14 20.16 48.05
C GLU A 180 -21.30 21.33 48.59
N GLY A 181 -20.09 21.54 48.06
CA GLY A 181 -19.26 22.64 48.59
C GLY A 181 -17.86 22.86 48.04
N ASP A 182 -17.23 21.95 47.29
CA ASP A 182 -15.90 22.19 46.74
C ASP A 182 -15.95 22.37 45.21
N GLY A 183 -15.58 23.57 44.78
CA GLY A 183 -15.57 24.00 43.39
C GLY A 183 -14.51 23.28 42.57
N VAL A 184 -14.87 22.95 41.32
CA VAL A 184 -14.00 22.63 40.17
C VAL A 184 -12.63 22.06 40.58
N GLU A 185 -12.65 20.87 41.17
CA GLU A 185 -11.43 20.09 41.39
C GLU A 185 -10.92 19.65 40.00
N SER A 186 -9.81 20.24 39.57
CA SER A 186 -9.10 19.91 38.34
C SER A 186 -8.94 18.38 38.22
N LEU A 187 -9.47 17.77 37.15
CA LEU A 187 -9.12 16.41 36.77
C LEU A 187 -7.59 16.30 36.64
N GLY A 188 -7.05 15.12 36.92
CA GLY A 188 -5.61 14.84 37.12
C GLY A 188 -4.68 15.26 35.96
N PRO A 189 -3.34 15.13 36.11
CA PRO A 189 -2.32 15.69 35.22
C PRO A 189 -2.13 14.90 33.91
N LEU A 190 -3.18 14.25 33.44
CA LEU A 190 -3.13 13.34 32.31
C LEU A 190 -2.80 14.13 31.04
N SER A 191 -1.64 13.81 30.47
CA SER A 191 -1.02 14.59 29.40
C SER A 191 -0.95 13.82 28.09
N HIS A 192 -0.87 12.49 28.15
CA HIS A 192 -0.75 11.59 27.01
C HIS A 192 -1.74 10.43 27.18
N VAL A 193 -2.61 10.24 26.19
CA VAL A 193 -3.61 9.19 26.16
C VAL A 193 -3.60 8.51 24.81
N ASP A 194 -3.40 7.19 24.79
CA ASP A 194 -3.51 6.36 23.60
C ASP A 194 -4.65 5.35 23.78
N LEU A 195 -5.72 5.54 23.00
CA LEU A 195 -6.91 4.70 22.92
C LEU A 195 -7.06 4.06 21.53
N ARG A 196 -6.00 4.03 20.72
CA ARG A 196 -6.03 3.53 19.36
C ARG A 196 -6.52 2.08 19.28
N GLY A 197 -7.30 1.70 18.27
CA GLY A 197 -7.66 0.30 18.04
C GLY A 197 -8.61 -0.28 19.10
N ASN A 198 -9.57 0.52 19.57
CA ASN A 198 -10.62 0.10 20.48
C ASN A 198 -11.98 0.05 19.76
N SER A 199 -13.08 -0.05 20.51
CA SER A 199 -14.45 -0.04 19.99
C SER A 199 -15.21 1.25 20.38
N LEU A 200 -14.49 2.38 20.50
CA LEU A 200 -15.11 3.67 20.82
C LEU A 200 -16.05 4.10 19.69
N CYS A 201 -17.26 4.54 20.02
CA CYS A 201 -18.27 4.92 19.04
C CYS A 201 -19.09 6.14 19.47
N GLY A 202 -19.76 6.77 18.50
CA GLY A 202 -20.67 7.88 18.75
C GLY A 202 -19.97 9.24 18.83
N SER A 203 -20.57 10.15 19.61
CA SER A 203 -20.05 11.50 19.83
C SER A 203 -19.26 11.57 21.12
N ILE A 204 -17.99 11.96 21.05
CA ILE A 204 -17.11 12.14 22.19
C ILE A 204 -16.88 13.64 22.39
N VAL A 205 -17.17 14.12 23.59
CA VAL A 205 -16.93 15.50 24.02
C VAL A 205 -16.00 15.45 25.22
N LEU A 206 -14.83 16.08 25.13
CA LEU A 206 -13.87 16.16 26.24
C LEU A 206 -13.72 17.62 26.67
N ALA A 207 -14.35 17.98 27.79
CA ALA A 207 -14.31 19.34 28.35
C ALA A 207 -13.29 19.49 29.49
N ASP A 208 -13.16 18.47 30.33
CA ASP A 208 -12.55 18.62 31.66
C ASP A 208 -11.06 18.20 31.72
N TYR A 209 -10.47 17.76 30.59
CA TYR A 209 -9.08 17.27 30.52
C TYR A 209 -8.08 18.34 30.07
N GLY A 210 -8.10 19.51 30.70
CA GLY A 210 -7.33 20.69 30.25
C GLY A 210 -5.80 20.53 30.21
N ALA A 211 -5.24 19.52 30.88
CA ALA A 211 -3.80 19.21 30.87
C ALA A 211 -3.37 18.32 29.68
N LEU A 212 -4.32 17.80 28.90
CA LEU A 212 -4.02 16.86 27.82
C LEU A 212 -3.23 17.53 26.70
N THR A 213 -2.08 16.96 26.37
CA THR A 213 -1.17 17.46 25.32
C THR A 213 -1.12 16.54 24.10
N SER A 214 -1.41 15.25 24.27
CA SER A 214 -1.40 14.24 23.21
C SER A 214 -2.57 13.30 23.38
N LEU A 215 -3.32 13.07 22.30
CA LEU A 215 -4.43 12.15 22.25
C LEU A 215 -4.37 11.33 20.96
N ASP A 216 -4.38 10.01 21.08
CA ASP A 216 -4.60 9.09 19.96
C ASP A 216 -5.91 8.32 20.18
N VAL A 217 -6.85 8.48 19.25
CA VAL A 217 -8.12 7.76 19.19
C VAL A 217 -8.30 7.04 17.85
N SER A 218 -7.21 6.79 17.14
CA SER A 218 -7.23 6.22 15.79
C SER A 218 -7.79 4.79 15.78
N PHE A 219 -8.24 4.29 14.63
CA PHE A 219 -8.76 2.92 14.48
C PHE A 219 -9.89 2.60 15.47
N ASN A 220 -10.88 3.49 15.54
CA ASN A 220 -12.09 3.34 16.34
C ASN A 220 -13.33 3.56 15.44
N LYS A 221 -14.53 3.74 16.02
CA LYS A 221 -15.79 4.00 15.30
C LYS A 221 -16.41 5.34 15.71
N VAL A 222 -15.57 6.32 16.05
CA VAL A 222 -16.01 7.64 16.53
C VAL A 222 -16.62 8.42 15.37
N GLN A 223 -17.77 9.04 15.58
CA GLN A 223 -18.53 9.78 14.55
C GLN A 223 -18.42 11.30 14.69
N SER A 224 -18.25 11.77 15.93
CA SER A 224 -18.10 13.20 16.25
C SER A 224 -17.11 13.34 17.39
N LEU A 225 -16.16 14.26 17.24
CA LEU A 225 -15.11 14.51 18.23
C LEU A 225 -15.02 16.01 18.49
N ASP A 226 -15.46 16.41 19.68
CA ASP A 226 -15.39 17.79 20.17
C ASP A 226 -14.37 17.92 21.30
N LEU A 227 -13.26 18.56 20.98
CA LEU A 227 -12.12 18.83 21.85
C LEU A 227 -11.83 20.34 21.92
N ALA A 228 -12.84 21.19 21.65
CA ALA A 228 -12.66 22.64 21.64
C ALA A 228 -12.20 23.21 23.01
N ALA A 229 -12.48 22.49 24.10
CA ALA A 229 -12.03 22.86 25.45
C ALA A 229 -10.56 22.51 25.75
N LEU A 230 -9.93 21.63 24.95
CA LEU A 230 -8.57 21.14 25.21
C LEU A 230 -7.50 22.11 24.67
N GLU A 231 -7.34 23.24 25.35
CA GLU A 231 -6.46 24.34 24.93
C GLU A 231 -4.94 24.00 24.91
N GLN A 232 -4.52 22.97 25.66
CA GLN A 232 -3.13 22.51 25.73
C GLN A 232 -2.80 21.37 24.75
N LEU A 233 -3.79 20.89 23.98
CA LEU A 233 -3.60 19.79 23.06
C LEU A 233 -2.63 20.21 21.94
N ARG A 234 -1.56 19.43 21.80
CA ARG A 234 -0.49 19.65 20.79
C ARG A 234 -0.58 18.63 19.67
N ARG A 235 -0.84 17.37 20.00
CA ARG A 235 -0.91 16.27 19.03
C ARG A 235 -2.26 15.58 19.12
N LEU A 236 -2.94 15.48 17.99
CA LEU A 236 -4.14 14.70 17.85
C LEU A 236 -4.00 13.72 16.69
N HIS A 237 -4.08 12.44 17.00
CA HIS A 237 -4.22 11.37 16.03
C HIS A 237 -5.63 10.78 16.14
N CYS A 238 -6.40 10.85 15.07
CA CYS A 238 -7.74 10.30 15.00
C CYS A 238 -8.01 9.62 13.65
N ALA A 239 -6.98 8.99 13.10
CA ALA A 239 -7.03 8.26 11.84
C ALA A 239 -8.05 7.11 11.86
N SER A 240 -8.60 6.73 10.71
CA SER A 240 -9.41 5.50 10.57
C SER A 240 -10.57 5.43 11.56
N ASN A 241 -11.46 6.43 11.49
CA ASN A 241 -12.69 6.51 12.26
C ASN A 241 -13.88 6.79 11.31
N GLU A 242 -15.04 7.13 11.86
CA GLU A 242 -16.22 7.55 11.09
C GLU A 242 -16.51 9.05 11.25
N LEU A 243 -15.49 9.88 11.52
CA LEU A 243 -15.68 11.27 11.92
C LEU A 243 -16.33 12.09 10.80
N ARG A 244 -17.46 12.71 11.11
CA ARG A 244 -18.13 13.74 10.28
C ARG A 244 -17.90 15.14 10.82
N HIS A 245 -17.69 15.24 12.13
CA HIS A 245 -17.50 16.50 12.86
C HIS A 245 -16.23 16.40 13.70
N LEU A 246 -15.36 17.39 13.55
CA LEU A 246 -14.13 17.54 14.32
C LEU A 246 -13.99 19.01 14.72
N ALA A 247 -14.06 19.27 16.03
CA ALA A 247 -13.92 20.61 16.62
C ALA A 247 -12.75 20.62 17.60
N LEU A 248 -11.81 21.55 17.40
CA LEU A 248 -10.53 21.61 18.11
C LEU A 248 -10.21 23.04 18.57
N SER A 249 -9.40 23.14 19.62
CA SER A 249 -8.70 24.39 19.96
C SER A 249 -7.37 24.48 19.23
N GLY A 250 -7.12 25.55 18.48
CA GLY A 250 -5.84 25.74 17.78
C GLY A 250 -4.73 26.39 18.62
N ARG A 251 -4.95 26.69 19.91
CA ARG A 251 -3.98 27.47 20.72
C ARG A 251 -2.60 26.82 20.81
N SER A 252 -2.55 25.51 20.98
CA SER A 252 -1.31 24.74 21.19
C SER A 252 -1.08 23.68 20.12
N LEU A 253 -1.99 23.52 19.16
CA LEU A 253 -1.98 22.43 18.19
C LEU A 253 -0.75 22.52 17.26
N GLU A 254 0.05 21.46 17.27
CA GLU A 254 1.28 21.28 16.49
C GLU A 254 1.10 20.22 15.40
N VAL A 255 0.38 19.13 15.68
CA VAL A 255 0.15 17.99 14.78
C VAL A 255 -1.32 17.61 14.77
N LEU A 256 -1.90 17.52 13.57
CA LEU A 256 -3.25 17.01 13.36
C LEU A 256 -3.23 15.93 12.27
N VAL A 257 -3.46 14.68 12.68
CA VAL A 257 -3.50 13.51 11.80
C VAL A 257 -4.90 12.89 11.89
N ALA A 258 -5.74 13.16 10.88
CA ALA A 258 -7.10 12.65 10.78
C ALA A 258 -7.40 11.97 9.43
N PRO A 259 -6.49 11.17 8.85
CA PRO A 259 -6.76 10.51 7.59
C PRO A 259 -7.87 9.48 7.74
N ASN A 260 -8.48 9.12 6.62
CA ASN A 260 -9.42 8.02 6.55
C ASN A 260 -10.64 8.20 7.49
N ASN A 261 -11.40 9.23 7.21
CA ASN A 261 -12.61 9.61 7.94
C ASN A 261 -13.68 10.07 6.94
N LYS A 262 -14.78 10.67 7.43
CA LYS A 262 -15.88 11.21 6.62
C LYS A 262 -16.00 12.73 6.80
N LEU A 263 -14.88 13.41 7.01
CA LEU A 263 -14.85 14.84 7.30
C LEU A 263 -15.14 15.63 6.03
N GLN A 264 -16.12 16.51 6.11
CA GLN A 264 -16.40 17.51 5.06
C GLN A 264 -15.77 18.87 5.39
N MET A 265 -15.53 19.13 6.68
CA MET A 265 -14.85 20.31 7.21
C MET A 265 -14.21 20.01 8.57
N VAL A 266 -13.22 20.82 8.95
CA VAL A 266 -12.57 20.76 10.27
C VAL A 266 -12.67 22.12 10.94
N GLN A 267 -13.28 22.16 12.13
CA GLN A 267 -13.45 23.38 12.92
C GLN A 267 -12.30 23.52 13.90
N VAL A 268 -11.56 24.62 13.81
CA VAL A 268 -10.46 24.92 14.73
C VAL A 268 -10.56 26.38 15.15
N GLU A 269 -10.82 26.61 16.44
CA GLU A 269 -10.93 27.96 17.00
C GLU A 269 -10.17 28.07 18.35
N PRO A 270 -9.24 29.04 18.50
CA PRO A 270 -8.73 29.97 17.48
C PRO A 270 -7.88 29.25 16.40
N PRO A 271 -7.54 29.91 15.27
CA PRO A 271 -6.69 29.35 14.22
C PRO A 271 -5.34 28.79 14.74
N PRO A 272 -4.86 27.64 14.23
CA PRO A 272 -3.71 26.95 14.80
C PRO A 272 -2.37 27.49 14.28
N SER A 273 -1.89 28.57 14.89
CA SER A 273 -0.63 29.25 14.48
C SER A 273 0.65 28.42 14.68
N ARG A 274 0.61 27.37 15.50
CA ARG A 274 1.76 26.47 15.81
C ARG A 274 1.76 25.18 15.00
N LEU A 275 0.78 24.98 14.11
CA LEU A 275 0.64 23.75 13.34
C LEU A 275 1.86 23.55 12.43
N GLN A 276 2.46 22.37 12.50
CA GLN A 276 3.65 21.95 11.75
C GLN A 276 3.31 20.85 10.75
N GLU A 277 2.31 20.03 11.07
CA GLU A 277 1.88 18.90 10.28
C GLU A 277 0.35 18.79 10.25
N LEU A 278 -0.18 18.58 9.05
CA LEU A 278 -1.60 18.42 8.81
C LEU A 278 -1.84 17.28 7.81
N ASP A 279 -2.43 16.19 8.28
CA ASP A 279 -2.96 15.12 7.43
C ASP A 279 -4.48 15.03 7.58
N LEU A 280 -5.17 15.39 6.49
CA LEU A 280 -6.62 15.25 6.31
C LEU A 280 -6.92 14.37 5.09
N SER A 281 -6.01 13.49 4.69
CA SER A 281 -6.17 12.63 3.52
C SER A 281 -7.34 11.66 3.67
N ARG A 282 -7.85 11.11 2.56
CA ARG A 282 -8.93 10.10 2.57
C ARG A 282 -10.16 10.56 3.38
N ASN A 283 -10.67 11.73 3.03
CA ASN A 283 -11.86 12.34 3.63
C ASN A 283 -12.82 12.81 2.53
N GLU A 284 -13.86 13.57 2.90
CA GLU A 284 -14.88 14.11 1.99
C GLU A 284 -14.74 15.63 1.83
N LEU A 285 -13.54 16.19 1.99
CA LEU A 285 -13.32 17.63 1.91
C LEU A 285 -13.58 18.15 0.49
N THR A 286 -14.44 19.16 0.38
CA THR A 286 -14.72 19.87 -0.88
C THR A 286 -13.85 21.13 -1.05
N MET A 287 -13.34 21.66 0.06
CA MET A 287 -12.44 22.81 0.14
C MET A 287 -11.44 22.65 1.29
N MET A 288 -10.30 23.34 1.18
CA MET A 288 -9.33 23.39 2.28
C MET A 288 -9.80 24.33 3.40
N PRO A 289 -9.38 24.11 4.66
CA PRO A 289 -9.74 24.98 5.78
C PRO A 289 -9.23 26.42 5.62
N SER A 290 -10.07 27.41 5.95
CA SER A 290 -9.73 28.84 5.81
C SER A 290 -8.64 29.32 6.77
N TRP A 291 -8.50 28.67 7.93
CA TRP A 291 -7.51 29.01 8.95
C TRP A 291 -6.06 28.67 8.57
N LEU A 292 -5.83 27.99 7.43
CA LEU A 292 -4.48 27.70 6.92
C LEU A 292 -3.63 28.95 6.70
N VAL A 293 -4.26 30.12 6.52
CA VAL A 293 -3.57 31.41 6.37
C VAL A 293 -2.71 31.79 7.58
N GLU A 294 -3.05 31.31 8.78
CA GLU A 294 -2.31 31.61 10.01
C GLU A 294 -1.22 30.57 10.34
N CYS A 295 -1.16 29.46 9.60
CA CYS A 295 -0.29 28.32 9.91
C CYS A 295 1.14 28.53 9.39
N ARG A 296 1.83 29.57 9.87
CA ARG A 296 3.16 29.96 9.34
C ARG A 296 4.26 28.92 9.57
N GLY A 297 4.11 28.04 10.55
CA GLY A 297 5.05 26.95 10.86
C GLY A 297 4.82 25.65 10.08
N LEU A 298 3.79 25.60 9.24
CA LEU A 298 3.34 24.36 8.58
C LEU A 298 4.38 23.87 7.56
N SER A 299 4.80 22.62 7.72
CA SER A 299 5.90 22.00 6.99
C SER A 299 5.45 20.88 6.05
N SER A 300 4.38 20.18 6.42
CA SER A 300 3.78 19.09 5.66
C SER A 300 2.26 19.25 5.64
N ILE A 301 1.67 19.07 4.45
CA ILE A 301 0.21 19.01 4.26
C ILE A 301 -0.12 17.81 3.38
N ASP A 302 -0.98 16.93 3.88
CA ASP A 302 -1.65 15.92 3.09
C ASP A 302 -3.17 16.14 3.09
N VAL A 303 -3.71 16.38 1.89
CA VAL A 303 -5.15 16.48 1.61
C VAL A 303 -5.52 15.58 0.43
N SER A 304 -4.73 14.54 0.19
CA SER A 304 -4.97 13.58 -0.88
C SER A 304 -6.24 12.77 -0.65
N HIS A 305 -6.79 12.15 -1.70
CA HIS A 305 -8.01 11.34 -1.60
C HIS A 305 -9.21 12.10 -1.00
N ASN A 306 -9.48 13.29 -1.52
CA ASN A 306 -10.59 14.14 -1.12
C ASN A 306 -11.41 14.56 -2.37
N GLN A 307 -12.33 15.49 -2.22
CA GLN A 307 -13.19 16.02 -3.29
C GLN A 307 -12.84 17.47 -3.65
N LEU A 308 -11.58 17.88 -3.42
CA LEU A 308 -11.14 19.26 -3.66
C LEU A 308 -11.22 19.61 -5.14
N THR A 309 -11.80 20.77 -5.44
CA THR A 309 -11.91 21.31 -6.81
C THR A 309 -10.87 22.38 -7.11
N SER A 310 -10.33 23.03 -6.07
CA SER A 310 -9.30 24.05 -6.14
C SER A 310 -8.42 24.02 -4.88
N LEU A 311 -7.23 24.65 -4.98
CA LEU A 311 -6.33 24.89 -3.86
C LEU A 311 -6.19 26.41 -3.65
N PRO A 312 -6.21 26.91 -2.41
CA PRO A 312 -6.03 28.33 -2.15
C PRO A 312 -4.57 28.75 -2.36
N GLU A 313 -4.35 29.96 -2.86
CA GLU A 313 -3.01 30.51 -3.12
C GLU A 313 -2.12 30.51 -1.87
N VAL A 314 -2.73 30.76 -0.71
CA VAL A 314 -2.05 30.87 0.59
C VAL A 314 -1.18 29.66 0.93
N VAL A 315 -1.58 28.45 0.52
CA VAL A 315 -0.84 27.22 0.81
C VAL A 315 0.54 27.24 0.16
N PHE A 316 0.65 27.82 -1.03
CA PHE A 316 1.94 27.97 -1.69
C PHE A 316 2.76 29.12 -1.10
N LEU A 317 2.14 30.10 -0.44
CA LEU A 317 2.85 31.21 0.19
C LEU A 317 3.38 30.89 1.60
N LEU A 318 3.16 29.67 2.11
CA LEU A 318 3.66 29.25 3.41
C LEU A 318 5.20 29.11 3.38
N PRO A 319 5.93 29.79 4.29
CA PRO A 319 7.39 29.94 4.19
C PRO A 319 8.18 28.66 4.51
N HIS A 320 7.57 27.72 5.22
CA HIS A 320 8.20 26.49 5.69
C HIS A 320 7.58 25.22 5.09
N LEU A 321 6.67 25.34 4.12
CA LEU A 321 6.02 24.18 3.51
C LEU A 321 7.02 23.44 2.60
N HIS A 322 7.39 22.23 2.98
CA HIS A 322 8.32 21.37 2.24
C HIS A 322 7.58 20.30 1.45
N THR A 323 6.50 19.76 2.01
CA THR A 323 5.73 18.65 1.43
C THR A 323 4.28 19.06 1.25
N MET A 324 3.79 18.93 0.02
CA MET A 324 2.39 19.11 -0.31
C MET A 324 1.86 17.92 -1.10
N GLN A 325 0.88 17.22 -0.53
CA GLN A 325 0.18 16.11 -1.15
C GLN A 325 -1.29 16.47 -1.35
N ALA A 326 -1.71 16.55 -2.62
CA ALA A 326 -3.09 16.82 -3.02
C ALA A 326 -3.51 15.92 -4.20
N GLY A 327 -2.94 14.71 -4.25
CA GLY A 327 -3.32 13.69 -5.23
C GLY A 327 -4.73 13.16 -5.01
N HIS A 328 -5.31 12.47 -5.99
CA HIS A 328 -6.64 11.85 -5.90
C HIS A 328 -7.73 12.84 -5.46
N ASN A 329 -7.82 13.96 -6.19
CA ASN A 329 -8.82 15.01 -6.00
C ASN A 329 -9.47 15.36 -7.35
N SER A 330 -10.28 16.42 -7.40
CA SER A 330 -10.93 16.91 -8.61
C SER A 330 -10.35 18.25 -9.09
N LEU A 331 -9.06 18.52 -8.84
CA LEU A 331 -8.40 19.77 -9.19
C LEU A 331 -8.35 19.97 -10.71
N ARG A 332 -8.86 21.11 -11.19
CA ARG A 332 -8.84 21.48 -12.62
C ARG A 332 -7.70 22.41 -12.99
N SER A 333 -7.25 23.21 -12.02
CA SER A 333 -6.16 24.16 -12.15
C SER A 333 -5.54 24.42 -10.78
N LEU A 334 -4.31 24.92 -10.77
CA LEU A 334 -3.65 25.44 -9.56
C LEU A 334 -3.71 26.98 -9.56
N PRO A 335 -3.59 27.64 -8.40
CA PRO A 335 -3.52 29.09 -8.33
C PRO A 335 -2.25 29.63 -9.04
N THR A 336 -2.38 30.80 -9.66
CA THR A 336 -1.25 31.49 -10.29
C THR A 336 -0.41 32.15 -9.21
N ILE A 337 0.88 31.81 -9.14
CA ILE A 337 1.81 32.35 -8.15
C ILE A 337 2.88 33.13 -8.90
N GLN A 338 3.10 34.38 -8.48
CA GLN A 338 4.11 35.25 -9.07
C GLN A 338 5.10 35.71 -8.00
N ASN A 339 6.38 35.77 -8.36
CA ASN A 339 7.44 36.37 -7.55
C ASN A 339 7.62 35.75 -6.15
N ALA A 340 7.41 34.45 -6.00
CA ALA A 340 7.64 33.71 -4.76
C ALA A 340 8.85 32.77 -4.88
N ASN A 341 9.61 32.60 -3.79
CA ASN A 341 10.59 31.53 -3.66
C ASN A 341 10.01 30.46 -2.74
N LEU A 342 9.47 29.41 -3.35
CA LEU A 342 8.74 28.36 -2.63
C LEU A 342 9.72 27.41 -1.96
N SER A 343 9.46 27.08 -0.70
CA SER A 343 10.25 26.10 0.07
C SER A 343 10.00 24.64 -0.32
N LEU A 344 9.01 24.40 -1.18
CA LEU A 344 8.54 23.08 -1.59
C LEU A 344 9.66 22.20 -2.13
N GLN A 345 9.76 21.01 -1.56
CA GLN A 345 10.65 19.92 -1.97
C GLN A 345 9.87 18.78 -2.63
N ILE A 346 8.65 18.50 -2.16
CA ILE A 346 7.78 17.44 -2.68
C ILE A 346 6.42 18.04 -3.03
N LEU A 347 6.01 17.88 -4.29
CA LEU A 347 4.68 18.26 -4.76
C LEU A 347 4.01 17.09 -5.48
N ARG A 348 2.94 16.56 -4.89
CA ARG A 348 2.19 15.42 -5.39
C ARG A 348 0.76 15.82 -5.76
N LEU A 349 0.44 15.74 -7.05
CA LEU A 349 -0.81 16.17 -7.66
C LEU A 349 -1.41 15.09 -8.57
N GLN A 350 -1.02 13.83 -8.39
CA GLN A 350 -1.47 12.72 -9.23
C GLN A 350 -2.99 12.52 -9.16
N SER A 351 -3.59 11.93 -10.19
CA SER A 351 -5.02 11.58 -10.22
C SER A 351 -5.91 12.80 -9.96
N ASN A 352 -5.75 13.83 -10.80
CA ASN A 352 -6.55 15.05 -10.82
C ASN A 352 -7.03 15.31 -12.26
N ALA A 353 -7.63 16.48 -12.52
CA ALA A 353 -8.10 16.89 -13.84
C ALA A 353 -7.29 18.05 -14.44
N LEU A 354 -6.02 18.21 -14.06
CA LEU A 354 -5.17 19.32 -14.51
C LEU A 354 -4.90 19.24 -16.02
N THR A 355 -5.17 20.32 -16.73
CA THR A 355 -4.90 20.45 -18.18
C THR A 355 -3.59 21.18 -18.47
N ALA A 356 -3.17 22.06 -17.57
CA ALA A 356 -1.89 22.77 -17.59
C ALA A 356 -1.47 23.14 -16.17
N LEU A 357 -0.17 23.37 -15.98
CA LEU A 357 0.34 24.04 -14.79
C LEU A 357 0.32 25.56 -14.99
N PRO A 358 0.12 26.37 -13.93
CA PRO A 358 0.22 27.82 -14.02
C PRO A 358 1.59 28.26 -14.54
N PRO A 359 1.64 29.33 -15.33
CA PRO A 359 2.91 29.90 -15.77
C PRO A 359 3.81 30.23 -14.57
N HIS A 360 5.11 30.03 -14.72
CA HIS A 360 6.12 30.32 -13.69
C HIS A 360 6.03 29.56 -12.35
N LEU A 361 5.02 28.70 -12.10
CA LEU A 361 4.94 27.91 -10.86
C LEU A 361 6.25 27.17 -10.58
N LEU A 362 6.76 26.47 -11.60
CA LEU A 362 8.00 25.72 -11.49
C LEU A 362 9.23 26.62 -11.37
N ASN A 363 9.19 27.87 -11.84
CA ASN A 363 10.28 28.83 -11.64
C ASN A 363 10.39 29.25 -10.18
N CYS A 364 9.28 29.18 -9.44
CA CYS A 364 9.20 29.51 -8.03
C CYS A 364 9.65 28.32 -7.14
N CYS A 365 9.61 27.09 -7.64
CA CYS A 365 9.92 25.86 -6.89
C CYS A 365 11.39 25.38 -7.04
N ASN A 366 12.38 26.24 -6.78
CA ASN A 366 13.79 25.90 -7.02
C ASN A 366 14.35 24.76 -6.15
N ARG A 367 13.69 24.44 -5.02
CA ARG A 367 14.05 23.36 -4.09
C ARG A 367 13.34 22.04 -4.38
N LEU A 368 12.48 22.00 -5.39
CA LEU A 368 11.66 20.83 -5.70
C LEU A 368 12.55 19.65 -6.09
N VAL A 369 12.45 18.58 -5.32
CA VAL A 369 13.17 17.31 -5.51
C VAL A 369 12.27 16.30 -6.23
N GLU A 370 10.98 16.30 -5.90
CA GLU A 370 9.98 15.39 -6.45
C GLU A 370 8.73 16.14 -6.93
N LEU A 371 8.31 15.81 -8.15
CA LEU A 371 7.09 16.29 -8.76
C LEU A 371 6.29 15.12 -9.33
N ASN A 372 5.11 14.86 -8.78
CA ASN A 372 4.18 13.87 -9.31
C ASN A 372 2.94 14.55 -9.91
N LEU A 373 2.77 14.37 -11.21
CA LEU A 373 1.70 14.88 -12.05
C LEU A 373 0.96 13.75 -12.78
N SER A 374 1.20 12.49 -12.39
CA SER A 374 0.65 11.34 -13.10
C SER A 374 -0.87 11.34 -13.10
N SER A 375 -1.50 10.71 -14.09
CA SER A 375 -2.96 10.61 -14.19
C SER A 375 -3.65 11.98 -14.19
N ASN A 376 -3.22 12.86 -15.09
CA ASN A 376 -3.81 14.17 -15.36
C ASN A 376 -4.11 14.30 -16.87
N ARG A 377 -4.33 15.52 -17.36
CA ARG A 377 -4.64 15.82 -18.78
C ARG A 377 -3.61 16.77 -19.40
N LEU A 378 -2.38 16.77 -18.89
CA LEU A 378 -1.32 17.68 -19.30
C LEU A 378 -0.84 17.38 -20.72
N MET A 379 -0.73 18.41 -21.55
CA MET A 379 -0.06 18.33 -22.87
C MET A 379 1.39 18.80 -22.83
N VAL A 380 1.71 19.68 -21.89
CA VAL A 380 3.05 20.23 -21.63
C VAL A 380 3.25 20.29 -20.12
N ILE A 381 4.52 20.24 -19.68
CA ILE A 381 4.88 20.38 -18.26
C ILE A 381 5.35 21.81 -17.96
N PHE A 382 6.04 22.44 -18.92
CA PHE A 382 6.59 23.77 -18.78
C PHE A 382 5.96 24.74 -19.78
N ASP A 383 5.98 26.02 -19.42
CA ASP A 383 5.91 27.10 -20.41
C ASP A 383 7.27 27.30 -21.08
N ASP A 384 7.31 28.00 -22.21
CA ASP A 384 8.56 28.25 -22.94
C ASP A 384 9.54 29.13 -22.14
N THR A 385 9.04 29.86 -21.12
CA THR A 385 9.78 30.71 -20.18
C THR A 385 10.36 29.96 -18.97
N GLY A 386 10.23 28.63 -18.93
CA GLY A 386 10.59 27.80 -17.77
C GLY A 386 12.07 27.87 -17.39
N GLY A 387 12.33 28.09 -16.11
CA GLY A 387 13.63 28.06 -15.45
C GLY A 387 14.18 26.63 -15.24
N GLN A 388 15.44 26.55 -14.85
CA GLN A 388 16.10 25.26 -14.56
C GLN A 388 15.74 24.81 -13.14
N LEU A 389 14.84 23.82 -12.98
CA LEU A 389 14.64 23.13 -11.71
C LEU A 389 15.88 22.27 -11.39
N LYS A 390 16.94 22.91 -10.89
CA LYS A 390 18.24 22.26 -10.65
C LYS A 390 18.18 21.18 -9.56
N ALA A 391 17.22 21.27 -8.64
CA ALA A 391 17.06 20.30 -7.56
C ALA A 391 16.24 19.07 -7.96
N LEU A 392 15.49 19.11 -9.06
CA LEU A 392 14.51 18.06 -9.38
C LEU A 392 15.22 16.76 -9.75
N ARG A 393 14.89 15.70 -9.01
CA ARG A 393 15.45 14.36 -9.19
C ARG A 393 14.41 13.37 -9.70
N ARG A 394 13.14 13.58 -9.38
CA ARG A 394 12.06 12.65 -9.72
C ARG A 394 10.91 13.41 -10.37
N LEU A 395 10.60 13.03 -11.60
CA LEU A 395 9.46 13.55 -12.34
C LEU A 395 8.56 12.38 -12.76
N MET A 396 7.36 12.36 -12.20
CA MET A 396 6.32 11.41 -12.57
C MET A 396 5.22 12.15 -13.32
N ALA A 397 5.00 11.80 -14.58
CA ALA A 397 3.95 12.36 -15.42
C ALA A 397 3.35 11.29 -16.35
N SER A 398 3.26 10.05 -15.86
CA SER A 398 2.58 8.96 -16.55
C SER A 398 1.09 9.26 -16.71
N TYR A 399 0.41 8.64 -17.68
CA TYR A 399 -1.02 8.81 -17.92
C TYR A 399 -1.43 10.28 -18.11
N ASN A 400 -0.76 10.96 -19.04
CA ASN A 400 -1.08 12.31 -19.46
C ASN A 400 -1.26 12.36 -20.99
N GLN A 401 -1.19 13.55 -21.58
CA GLN A 401 -1.28 13.77 -23.04
C GLN A 401 0.02 14.37 -23.60
N LEU A 402 1.15 14.12 -22.95
CA LEU A 402 2.45 14.70 -23.30
C LEU A 402 2.94 14.18 -24.67
N GLY A 403 3.38 15.09 -25.52
CA GLY A 403 4.00 14.78 -26.81
C GLY A 403 5.49 15.13 -26.86
N ASP A 404 6.08 15.08 -28.06
CA ASP A 404 7.52 15.31 -28.26
C ASP A 404 7.98 16.72 -27.86
N ALA A 405 7.09 17.71 -27.93
CA ALA A 405 7.36 19.07 -27.47
C ALA A 405 7.64 19.12 -25.95
N ALA A 406 6.91 18.33 -25.16
CA ALA A 406 7.12 18.25 -23.71
C ALA A 406 8.49 17.67 -23.37
N LEU A 407 9.01 16.72 -24.16
CA LEU A 407 10.36 16.17 -23.95
C LEU A 407 11.46 17.22 -24.08
N ARG A 408 11.32 18.18 -25.00
CA ARG A 408 12.29 19.28 -25.15
C ARG A 408 12.30 20.20 -23.93
N GLN A 409 11.17 20.34 -23.27
CA GLN A 409 11.08 21.10 -22.02
C GLN A 409 11.69 20.32 -20.86
N ILE A 410 11.40 19.02 -20.75
CA ILE A 410 11.98 18.12 -19.74
C ILE A 410 13.51 18.01 -19.90
N ALA A 411 14.04 18.15 -21.12
CA ALA A 411 15.49 18.20 -21.38
C ALA A 411 16.19 19.38 -20.68
N ARG A 412 15.45 20.38 -20.16
CA ARG A 412 16.00 21.47 -19.34
C ARG A 412 16.26 21.08 -17.88
N LEU A 413 15.97 19.83 -17.50
CA LEU A 413 16.12 19.27 -16.16
C LEU A 413 17.36 18.36 -16.08
N PRO A 414 18.55 18.87 -15.72
CA PRO A 414 19.80 18.13 -15.87
C PRO A 414 20.02 17.02 -14.82
N ASN A 415 19.37 17.13 -13.66
CA ASN A 415 19.65 16.29 -12.49
C ASN A 415 18.58 15.20 -12.23
N LEU A 416 17.75 14.92 -13.23
CA LEU A 416 16.75 13.86 -13.15
C LEU A 416 17.42 12.49 -12.96
N LYS A 417 16.98 11.77 -11.93
CA LYS A 417 17.32 10.38 -11.66
C LYS A 417 16.21 9.42 -12.07
N ALA A 418 14.95 9.83 -11.93
CA ALA A 418 13.80 9.03 -12.32
C ALA A 418 12.83 9.87 -13.18
N LEU A 419 12.49 9.36 -14.36
CA LEU A 419 11.58 9.99 -15.30
C LEU A 419 10.51 8.99 -15.77
N HIS A 420 9.28 9.20 -15.32
CA HIS A 420 8.14 8.32 -15.65
C HIS A 420 7.18 9.08 -16.57
N LEU A 421 7.07 8.59 -17.80
CA LEU A 421 6.28 9.18 -18.89
C LEU A 421 5.41 8.11 -19.57
N ALA A 422 5.06 7.04 -18.86
CA ALA A 422 4.24 5.97 -19.40
C ALA A 422 2.87 6.48 -19.86
N TYR A 423 2.27 5.85 -20.86
CA TYR A 423 0.91 6.14 -21.33
C TYR A 423 0.67 7.61 -21.71
N ASN A 424 1.56 8.14 -22.55
CA ASN A 424 1.50 9.48 -23.14
C ASN A 424 1.37 9.40 -24.67
N ARG A 425 1.69 10.50 -25.38
CA ARG A 425 1.61 10.62 -26.84
C ARG A 425 2.99 10.84 -27.49
N ILE A 426 4.05 10.34 -26.87
CA ILE A 426 5.43 10.52 -27.35
C ILE A 426 5.66 9.63 -28.57
N THR A 427 6.24 10.18 -29.64
CA THR A 427 6.54 9.45 -30.89
C THR A 427 8.03 9.24 -31.10
N GLN A 428 8.87 10.17 -30.61
CA GLN A 428 10.32 10.11 -30.74
C GLN A 428 11.00 10.71 -29.51
N ILE A 429 12.21 10.23 -29.21
CA ILE A 429 13.09 10.85 -28.19
C ILE A 429 14.18 11.62 -28.94
N PRO A 430 14.15 12.97 -28.91
CA PRO A 430 15.23 13.78 -29.49
C PRO A 430 16.59 13.50 -28.83
N ALA A 431 17.67 13.51 -29.61
CA ALA A 431 19.03 13.27 -29.08
C ALA A 431 19.40 14.25 -27.95
N ILE A 432 18.98 15.52 -28.07
CA ILE A 432 19.18 16.56 -27.04
C ILE A 432 18.63 16.18 -25.66
N CYS A 433 17.55 15.39 -25.60
CA CYS A 433 17.01 14.92 -24.33
C CYS A 433 17.99 13.97 -23.64
N ILE A 434 18.60 13.06 -24.41
CA ILE A 434 19.56 12.09 -23.89
C ILE A 434 20.83 12.77 -23.40
N ASP A 435 21.32 13.78 -24.13
CA ASP A 435 22.51 14.54 -23.75
C ASP A 435 22.32 15.26 -22.41
N SER A 436 21.09 15.72 -22.11
CA SER A 436 20.75 16.37 -20.84
C SER A 436 20.59 15.41 -19.66
N TRP A 437 20.17 14.17 -19.90
CA TRP A 437 19.72 13.23 -18.86
C TRP A 437 20.85 12.36 -18.29
N SER A 438 22.04 12.91 -18.14
CA SER A 438 23.25 12.19 -17.70
C SER A 438 23.12 11.46 -16.35
N GLU A 439 22.22 11.93 -15.47
CA GLU A 439 21.98 11.37 -14.14
C GLU A 439 20.84 10.34 -14.07
N ILE A 440 20.14 10.07 -15.18
CA ILE A 440 18.98 9.17 -15.17
C ILE A 440 19.39 7.74 -14.81
N GLN A 441 18.62 7.17 -13.89
CA GLN A 441 18.70 5.78 -13.39
C GLN A 441 17.46 4.97 -13.77
N GLU A 442 16.28 5.61 -13.79
CA GLU A 442 15.01 4.98 -14.19
C GLU A 442 14.31 5.82 -15.26
N LEU A 443 14.03 5.20 -16.41
CA LEU A 443 13.32 5.79 -17.53
C LEU A 443 12.17 4.87 -17.95
N VAL A 444 10.94 5.35 -17.74
CA VAL A 444 9.71 4.62 -18.06
C VAL A 444 8.96 5.36 -19.15
N LEU A 445 8.83 4.73 -20.31
CA LEU A 445 8.24 5.27 -21.54
C LEU A 445 7.19 4.32 -22.15
N SER A 446 6.74 3.34 -21.38
CA SER A 446 5.77 2.35 -21.81
C SER A 446 4.46 2.98 -22.31
N GLY A 447 3.73 2.33 -23.22
CA GLY A 447 2.42 2.79 -23.67
C GLY A 447 2.44 4.11 -24.47
N ASN A 448 3.53 4.39 -25.18
CA ASN A 448 3.66 5.54 -26.08
C ASN A 448 3.60 5.10 -27.56
N HIS A 449 3.99 5.97 -28.49
CA HIS A 449 4.01 5.71 -29.93
C HIS A 449 5.44 5.67 -30.50
N LEU A 450 6.43 5.29 -29.68
CA LEU A 450 7.85 5.27 -30.07
C LEU A 450 8.11 4.29 -31.21
N ILE A 451 8.78 4.74 -32.28
CA ILE A 451 9.11 3.90 -33.46
C ILE A 451 10.55 3.34 -33.37
N SER A 452 11.44 4.10 -32.76
CA SER A 452 12.85 3.75 -32.56
C SER A 452 13.42 4.49 -31.36
N LEU A 453 14.58 4.05 -30.91
CA LEU A 453 15.40 4.75 -29.92
C LEU A 453 16.60 5.39 -30.60
N PRO A 454 17.05 6.58 -30.15
CA PRO A 454 18.27 7.16 -30.66
C PRO A 454 19.49 6.33 -30.21
N GLU A 455 20.51 6.20 -31.06
CA GLU A 455 21.77 5.52 -30.71
C GLU A 455 22.45 6.15 -29.48
N SER A 456 22.22 7.44 -29.26
CA SER A 456 22.74 8.17 -28.09
C SER A 456 22.23 7.63 -26.77
N ILE A 457 21.13 6.84 -26.71
CA ILE A 457 20.63 6.24 -25.45
C ILE A 457 21.71 5.44 -24.70
N THR A 458 22.69 4.92 -25.44
CA THR A 458 23.85 4.18 -24.93
C THR A 458 24.78 5.04 -24.08
N SER A 459 24.69 6.37 -24.17
CA SER A 459 25.46 7.32 -23.35
C SER A 459 24.96 7.39 -21.89
N LEU A 460 23.75 6.91 -21.60
CA LEU A 460 23.15 6.91 -20.27
C LEU A 460 23.77 5.83 -19.35
N ARG A 461 25.02 6.03 -18.93
CA ARG A 461 25.81 5.04 -18.16
C ARG A 461 25.25 4.71 -16.78
N LYS A 462 24.39 5.57 -16.22
CA LYS A 462 23.75 5.39 -14.91
C LYS A 462 22.39 4.69 -14.98
N LEU A 463 21.85 4.47 -16.18
CA LEU A 463 20.54 3.88 -16.38
C LEU A 463 20.53 2.43 -15.87
N GLN A 464 19.62 2.15 -14.94
CA GLN A 464 19.40 0.83 -14.35
C GLN A 464 18.11 0.19 -14.85
N VAL A 465 17.07 1.00 -15.09
CA VAL A 465 15.74 0.54 -15.49
C VAL A 465 15.31 1.30 -16.73
N LEU A 466 15.06 0.57 -17.81
CA LEU A 466 14.49 1.09 -19.05
C LEU A 466 13.24 0.30 -19.42
N ARG A 467 12.08 0.92 -19.31
CA ARG A 467 10.78 0.32 -19.67
C ARG A 467 10.16 1.02 -20.85
N MET A 468 9.87 0.27 -21.90
CA MET A 468 9.35 0.80 -23.17
C MET A 468 8.33 -0.16 -23.79
N HIS A 469 7.63 -0.94 -22.98
CA HIS A 469 6.63 -1.85 -23.50
C HIS A 469 5.48 -1.11 -24.17
N SER A 470 4.68 -1.82 -24.96
CA SER A 470 3.49 -1.24 -25.60
C SER A 470 3.79 0.00 -26.45
N ASN A 471 4.85 -0.08 -27.26
CA ASN A 471 5.26 0.95 -28.22
C ASN A 471 5.27 0.36 -29.65
N GLN A 472 5.90 1.05 -30.60
CA GLN A 472 6.02 0.62 -32.00
C GLN A 472 7.47 0.39 -32.43
N ILE A 473 8.35 0.06 -31.48
CA ILE A 473 9.80 -0.04 -31.68
C ILE A 473 10.12 -1.20 -32.62
N ARG A 474 10.89 -0.93 -33.68
CA ARG A 474 11.27 -1.95 -34.68
C ARG A 474 12.66 -2.54 -34.45
N SER A 475 13.56 -1.75 -33.87
CA SER A 475 14.93 -2.16 -33.54
C SER A 475 15.38 -1.44 -32.27
N CYS A 476 16.27 -2.09 -31.51
CA CYS A 476 16.90 -1.52 -30.33
C CYS A 476 18.41 -1.28 -30.62
N PRO A 477 18.99 -0.14 -30.21
CA PRO A 477 20.42 0.12 -30.35
C PRO A 477 21.26 -0.83 -29.49
N THR A 478 22.58 -0.80 -29.68
CA THR A 478 23.50 -1.72 -28.99
C THR A 478 23.72 -1.28 -27.54
N VAL A 479 23.00 -1.89 -26.59
CA VAL A 479 23.02 -1.53 -25.15
C VAL A 479 23.99 -2.35 -24.32
N ASN A 480 24.79 -3.25 -24.91
CA ASN A 480 25.73 -4.12 -24.19
C ASN A 480 26.80 -3.38 -23.35
N GLN A 481 27.08 -2.11 -23.65
CA GLN A 481 28.00 -1.25 -22.92
C GLN A 481 27.34 -0.54 -21.72
N MET A 482 26.02 -0.65 -21.55
CA MET A 482 25.29 -0.06 -20.43
C MET A 482 25.41 -0.95 -19.19
N LEU A 483 26.60 -0.94 -18.57
CA LEU A 483 26.95 -1.86 -17.47
C LEU A 483 26.04 -1.76 -16.24
N SER A 484 25.40 -0.61 -16.02
CA SER A 484 24.47 -0.38 -14.91
C SER A 484 23.06 -0.91 -15.17
N LEU A 485 22.73 -1.28 -16.41
CA LEU A 485 21.37 -1.66 -16.82
C LEU A 485 21.02 -3.03 -16.23
N LYS A 486 19.98 -3.06 -15.39
CA LYS A 486 19.46 -4.24 -14.71
C LYS A 486 18.15 -4.73 -15.33
N VAL A 487 17.28 -3.81 -15.75
CA VAL A 487 15.96 -4.12 -16.29
C VAL A 487 15.80 -3.47 -17.65
N LEU A 488 15.49 -4.29 -18.66
CA LEU A 488 15.14 -3.85 -20.00
C LEU A 488 13.82 -4.50 -20.44
N ASP A 489 12.79 -3.67 -20.63
CA ASP A 489 11.49 -4.12 -21.11
C ASP A 489 11.17 -3.51 -22.49
N LEU A 490 11.13 -4.41 -23.48
CA LEU A 490 10.82 -4.17 -24.89
C LEU A 490 9.59 -4.97 -25.32
N SER A 491 8.79 -5.45 -24.38
CA SER A 491 7.62 -6.27 -24.67
C SER A 491 6.56 -5.48 -25.46
N HIS A 492 5.71 -6.18 -26.21
CA HIS A 492 4.61 -5.59 -26.98
C HIS A 492 5.07 -4.43 -27.90
N ASN A 493 6.08 -4.71 -28.72
CA ASN A 493 6.62 -3.80 -29.73
C ASN A 493 6.56 -4.45 -31.12
N LYS A 494 7.32 -3.93 -32.10
CA LYS A 494 7.37 -4.40 -33.48
C LYS A 494 8.77 -4.93 -33.86
N LEU A 495 9.49 -5.51 -32.90
CA LEU A 495 10.84 -6.06 -33.13
C LEU A 495 10.78 -7.22 -34.13
N GLU A 496 11.70 -7.25 -35.09
CA GLU A 496 11.78 -8.31 -36.11
C GLU A 496 12.95 -9.28 -35.86
N GLN A 497 14.11 -8.75 -35.48
CA GLN A 497 15.30 -9.54 -35.13
C GLN A 497 16.00 -8.92 -33.93
N ILE A 498 16.64 -9.76 -33.13
CA ILE A 498 17.47 -9.34 -32.00
C ILE A 498 18.81 -10.06 -32.01
N ASP A 499 19.86 -9.34 -31.63
CA ASP A 499 21.15 -9.90 -31.30
C ASP A 499 21.33 -9.78 -29.77
N LEU A 500 21.21 -10.91 -29.06
CA LEU A 500 21.31 -10.93 -27.60
C LEU A 500 22.68 -10.48 -27.09
N ALA A 501 23.75 -10.64 -27.87
CA ALA A 501 25.08 -10.15 -27.50
C ALA A 501 25.15 -8.61 -27.49
N ARG A 502 24.29 -7.95 -28.28
CA ARG A 502 24.13 -6.48 -28.30
C ARG A 502 23.12 -5.97 -27.27
N LEU A 503 22.14 -6.80 -26.91
CA LEU A 503 21.01 -6.40 -26.07
C LEU A 503 21.18 -6.74 -24.58
N ALA A 504 22.04 -7.70 -24.23
CA ALA A 504 22.19 -8.22 -22.86
C ALA A 504 23.54 -7.82 -22.23
N PRO A 505 23.70 -6.61 -21.68
CA PRO A 505 24.90 -6.20 -20.94
C PRO A 505 25.16 -7.14 -19.75
N PRO A 506 26.41 -7.33 -19.28
CA PRO A 506 26.78 -8.35 -18.29
C PRO A 506 25.94 -8.31 -16.99
N GLY A 507 25.55 -7.11 -16.52
CA GLY A 507 24.76 -6.91 -15.32
C GLY A 507 23.23 -7.00 -15.48
N LEU A 508 22.72 -7.31 -16.69
CA LEU A 508 21.28 -7.37 -16.94
C LEU A 508 20.64 -8.51 -16.15
N GLN A 509 19.68 -8.17 -15.31
CA GLN A 509 18.93 -9.10 -14.47
C GLN A 509 17.65 -9.56 -15.17
N CYS A 510 16.93 -8.62 -15.79
CA CYS A 510 15.64 -8.87 -16.43
C CYS A 510 15.64 -8.35 -17.88
N LEU A 511 15.31 -9.23 -18.82
CA LEU A 511 15.03 -8.88 -20.22
C LEU A 511 13.63 -9.35 -20.59
N ASP A 512 12.77 -8.44 -21.00
CA ASP A 512 11.48 -8.78 -21.60
C ASP A 512 11.39 -8.35 -23.07
N ILE A 513 11.20 -9.33 -23.94
CA ILE A 513 11.01 -9.19 -25.39
C ILE A 513 9.70 -9.82 -25.86
N SER A 514 8.81 -10.12 -24.92
CA SER A 514 7.53 -10.79 -25.15
C SER A 514 6.63 -10.01 -26.10
N CYS A 515 5.70 -10.70 -26.76
CA CYS A 515 4.64 -10.08 -27.57
C CYS A 515 5.15 -9.22 -28.75
N ASN A 516 6.35 -9.50 -29.27
CA ASN A 516 6.82 -8.97 -30.54
C ASN A 516 6.45 -9.96 -31.66
N HIS A 517 5.38 -9.67 -32.40
CA HIS A 517 4.74 -10.63 -33.33
C HIS A 517 5.56 -10.99 -34.57
N ARG A 518 6.62 -10.23 -34.88
CA ARG A 518 7.53 -10.49 -35.99
C ARG A 518 8.89 -10.98 -35.53
N LEU A 519 9.11 -11.08 -34.23
CA LEU A 519 10.42 -11.36 -33.67
C LEU A 519 10.79 -12.82 -33.93
N HIS A 520 11.95 -13.03 -34.54
CA HIS A 520 12.59 -14.34 -34.64
C HIS A 520 13.86 -14.36 -33.79
N VAL A 521 13.98 -15.36 -32.91
CA VAL A 521 15.12 -15.54 -32.00
C VAL A 521 15.74 -16.91 -32.24
N ASP A 522 17.07 -16.96 -32.34
CA ASP A 522 17.80 -18.23 -32.40
C ASP A 522 17.66 -19.00 -31.08
N PRO A 523 17.15 -20.25 -31.08
CA PRO A 523 16.93 -21.02 -29.85
C PRO A 523 18.21 -21.36 -29.10
N SER A 524 19.30 -21.64 -29.80
CA SER A 524 20.58 -22.02 -29.20
C SER A 524 21.18 -20.83 -28.44
N HIS A 525 21.18 -19.65 -29.06
CA HIS A 525 21.61 -18.42 -28.43
C HIS A 525 20.67 -18.04 -27.27
N PHE A 526 19.35 -18.07 -27.46
CA PHE A 526 18.41 -17.70 -26.41
C PHE A 526 18.55 -18.57 -25.16
N ASN A 527 18.64 -19.89 -25.32
CA ASN A 527 18.78 -20.82 -24.20
C ASN A 527 20.12 -20.65 -23.46
N GLN A 528 21.20 -20.34 -24.18
CA GLN A 528 22.50 -20.05 -23.57
C GLN A 528 22.43 -18.85 -22.61
N TYR A 529 21.75 -17.78 -23.01
CA TYR A 529 21.58 -16.60 -22.15
C TYR A 529 20.54 -16.85 -21.04
N ARG A 530 19.47 -17.61 -21.32
CA ARG A 530 18.39 -17.91 -20.38
C ARG A 530 18.86 -18.75 -19.21
N SER A 531 19.78 -19.69 -19.44
CA SER A 531 20.39 -20.51 -18.38
C SER A 531 21.23 -19.69 -17.39
N LYS A 532 21.63 -18.46 -17.77
CA LYS A 532 22.51 -17.61 -16.96
C LYS A 532 21.75 -16.43 -16.32
N ARG A 533 20.56 -16.08 -16.81
CA ARG A 533 19.85 -14.82 -16.49
C ARG A 533 18.34 -14.97 -16.62
N ALA A 534 17.59 -14.22 -15.82
CA ALA A 534 16.14 -14.17 -15.95
C ALA A 534 15.74 -13.42 -17.24
N MET A 535 15.25 -14.17 -18.22
CA MET A 535 14.76 -13.63 -19.49
C MET A 535 13.36 -14.13 -19.78
N SER A 536 12.56 -13.25 -20.36
CA SER A 536 11.20 -13.55 -20.80
C SER A 536 11.05 -13.42 -22.30
N LEU A 537 10.46 -14.47 -22.86
CA LEU A 537 9.96 -14.50 -24.22
C LEU A 537 8.58 -15.14 -24.16
N VAL A 538 7.54 -14.33 -24.31
CA VAL A 538 6.23 -14.84 -24.72
C VAL A 538 6.12 -14.65 -26.22
N ASP A 539 6.14 -15.76 -26.94
CA ASP A 539 6.01 -15.77 -28.38
C ASP A 539 4.54 -15.69 -28.77
N THR A 540 4.12 -14.60 -29.39
CA THR A 540 2.78 -14.46 -29.98
C THR A 540 2.77 -14.75 -31.48
N SER A 541 3.92 -15.09 -32.07
CA SER A 541 4.10 -15.38 -33.50
C SER A 541 4.05 -16.87 -33.81
N GLY A 542 4.35 -17.72 -32.82
CA GLY A 542 4.57 -19.16 -32.98
C GLY A 542 5.91 -19.53 -33.63
N GLN A 543 6.73 -18.55 -34.05
CA GLN A 543 8.01 -18.76 -34.72
C GLN A 543 9.13 -19.17 -33.77
N ASN A 544 9.02 -18.80 -32.49
CA ASN A 544 10.02 -19.06 -31.45
C ASN A 544 9.61 -20.22 -30.54
N ARG A 545 8.72 -21.12 -31.00
CA ARG A 545 8.21 -22.23 -30.19
C ARG A 545 9.32 -23.13 -29.62
N SER A 546 10.42 -23.30 -30.34
CA SER A 546 11.61 -24.04 -29.89
C SER A 546 12.40 -23.34 -28.77
N CYS A 547 12.18 -22.05 -28.55
CA CYS A 547 12.81 -21.26 -27.50
C CYS A 547 12.01 -21.26 -26.19
N LEU A 548 10.78 -21.80 -26.21
CA LEU A 548 9.90 -21.85 -25.04
C LEU A 548 10.15 -23.13 -24.22
N PRO A 549 9.99 -23.08 -22.89
CA PRO A 549 10.05 -24.26 -22.04
C PRO A 549 8.87 -25.18 -22.39
N MET A 550 9.16 -26.23 -23.16
CA MET A 550 8.20 -27.27 -23.58
C MET A 550 8.25 -28.53 -22.70
N SER A 551 9.12 -28.54 -21.67
CA SER A 551 9.22 -29.66 -20.74
C SER A 551 7.94 -29.77 -19.92
N PRO A 552 7.36 -30.98 -19.77
CA PRO A 552 6.19 -31.18 -18.94
C PRO A 552 6.49 -30.83 -17.48
N TYR A 553 5.46 -30.32 -16.80
CA TYR A 553 5.54 -30.05 -15.36
C TYR A 553 5.81 -31.36 -14.60
N HIS A 554 6.84 -31.35 -13.74
CA HIS A 554 7.15 -32.43 -12.81
C HIS A 554 7.20 -31.87 -11.39
N GLU A 555 6.41 -32.47 -10.49
CA GLU A 555 6.22 -32.02 -9.11
C GLU A 555 7.53 -32.00 -8.28
N ALA A 556 8.51 -32.83 -8.64
CA ALA A 556 9.80 -32.96 -7.95
C ALA A 556 10.88 -31.95 -8.39
N ALA A 557 10.64 -31.16 -9.43
CA ALA A 557 11.59 -30.14 -9.90
C ALA A 557 11.20 -28.78 -9.32
N ALA A 558 12.15 -28.05 -8.71
CA ALA A 558 11.91 -26.67 -8.30
C ALA A 558 11.46 -25.85 -9.52
N LEU A 559 10.25 -25.27 -9.47
CA LEU A 559 9.80 -24.41 -10.56
C LEU A 559 10.67 -23.16 -10.60
N GLU A 560 11.61 -23.14 -11.55
CA GLU A 560 12.19 -21.89 -12.03
C GLU A 560 11.13 -21.14 -12.83
N LEU A 561 10.24 -20.46 -12.11
CA LEU A 561 9.30 -19.53 -12.70
C LEU A 561 10.13 -18.44 -13.41
N PRO A 562 9.93 -18.19 -14.72
CA PRO A 562 10.66 -17.14 -15.43
C PRO A 562 10.45 -15.75 -14.82
N TRP A 563 9.43 -15.59 -13.98
CA TRP A 563 9.06 -14.36 -13.30
C TRP A 563 8.60 -14.65 -11.87
N THR A 564 9.37 -14.22 -10.88
CA THR A 564 8.90 -14.05 -9.48
C THR A 564 8.45 -12.61 -9.20
N LEU A 565 8.57 -11.70 -10.17
CA LEU A 565 8.11 -10.32 -10.07
C LEU A 565 7.89 -9.71 -11.48
N GLY A 566 6.65 -9.48 -11.88
CA GLY A 566 6.25 -8.71 -13.06
C GLY A 566 6.19 -7.23 -12.71
N PHE A 567 6.50 -6.37 -13.69
CA PHE A 567 6.51 -4.93 -13.49
C PHE A 567 5.16 -4.36 -13.92
N ALA A 568 4.42 -3.83 -12.96
CA ALA A 568 3.24 -3.05 -13.22
C ALA A 568 3.70 -1.56 -13.23
N ASP A 569 3.36 -0.81 -14.28
CA ASP A 569 3.69 0.63 -14.35
C ASP A 569 2.63 1.46 -13.61
N GLY A 570 2.96 1.80 -12.37
CA GLY A 570 2.09 2.57 -11.48
C GLY A 570 2.25 4.05 -11.61
N GLY A 571 1.15 4.77 -11.79
CA GLY A 571 1.14 6.23 -11.74
C GLY A 571 1.45 6.80 -10.34
N ALA A 572 1.28 6.00 -9.28
CA ALA A 572 1.47 6.44 -7.90
C ALA A 572 2.20 5.34 -7.12
N TRP A 573 3.54 5.28 -7.28
CA TRP A 573 4.53 4.59 -6.44
C TRP A 573 4.33 3.12 -5.98
N SER A 574 3.18 2.48 -6.17
CA SER A 574 2.90 1.13 -5.73
C SER A 574 3.56 0.14 -6.69
N ARG A 575 4.81 -0.24 -6.44
CA ARG A 575 5.41 -1.41 -7.09
C ARG A 575 4.65 -2.65 -6.64
N PHE A 576 3.57 -3.00 -7.34
CA PHE A 576 2.81 -4.20 -7.00
C PHE A 576 3.64 -5.43 -7.34
N PRO A 577 3.93 -6.29 -6.35
CA PRO A 577 4.70 -7.47 -6.60
C PRO A 577 3.80 -8.52 -7.27
N ILE A 578 4.00 -8.71 -8.57
CA ILE A 578 3.20 -9.65 -9.37
C ILE A 578 4.02 -10.90 -9.66
N CYS A 579 3.50 -12.10 -9.41
CA CYS A 579 4.08 -13.33 -9.95
C CYS A 579 3.27 -13.85 -11.12
N GLN A 580 3.97 -14.42 -12.11
CA GLN A 580 3.32 -15.00 -13.26
C GLN A 580 3.61 -16.50 -13.36
N LEU A 581 2.55 -17.29 -13.50
CA LEU A 581 2.62 -18.71 -13.77
C LEU A 581 2.44 -18.94 -15.27
N ARG A 582 3.38 -19.67 -15.88
CA ARG A 582 3.37 -19.97 -17.32
C ARG A 582 3.82 -21.41 -17.59
N LEU A 583 2.85 -22.32 -17.74
CA LEU A 583 3.08 -23.74 -18.02
C LEU A 583 2.33 -24.13 -19.30
N PRO A 584 2.92 -23.92 -20.50
CA PRO A 584 2.27 -24.20 -21.79
C PRO A 584 2.19 -25.69 -22.16
N ALA A 585 2.88 -26.55 -21.41
CA ALA A 585 2.86 -28.01 -21.53
C ALA A 585 2.48 -28.68 -20.18
N PHE A 586 1.57 -28.05 -19.44
CA PHE A 586 1.02 -28.62 -18.23
C PHE A 586 0.35 -29.96 -18.56
N CYS A 587 0.61 -31.01 -17.77
CA CYS A 587 0.14 -32.37 -18.07
C CYS A 587 0.40 -32.83 -19.53
N ASN A 588 1.51 -32.43 -20.14
CA ASN A 588 1.92 -32.68 -21.53
C ASN A 588 1.08 -31.99 -22.63
N THR A 589 -0.25 -31.95 -22.49
CA THR A 589 -1.18 -31.49 -23.55
C THR A 589 -2.05 -30.31 -23.13
N GLU A 590 -1.97 -29.88 -21.88
CA GLU A 590 -2.76 -28.81 -21.30
C GLU A 590 -1.87 -27.58 -21.07
N ALA A 591 -2.51 -26.45 -20.74
CA ALA A 591 -1.81 -25.23 -20.38
C ALA A 591 -2.36 -24.64 -19.10
N LEU A 592 -1.48 -24.17 -18.23
CA LEU A 592 -1.83 -23.46 -17.01
C LEU A 592 -1.12 -22.11 -16.98
N LEU A 593 -1.90 -21.04 -16.89
CA LEU A 593 -1.44 -19.66 -16.84
C LEU A 593 -2.00 -18.98 -15.60
N GLY A 594 -1.29 -18.03 -15.01
CA GLY A 594 -1.82 -17.25 -13.90
C GLY A 594 -1.05 -15.96 -13.60
N ILE A 595 -1.75 -15.00 -12.99
CA ILE A 595 -1.21 -13.77 -12.44
C ILE A 595 -1.60 -13.73 -10.96
N PHE A 596 -0.62 -13.49 -10.10
CA PHE A 596 -0.81 -13.37 -8.67
C PHE A 596 -0.23 -12.05 -8.22
N GLU A 597 -1.00 -11.26 -7.49
CA GLU A 597 -0.60 -9.94 -7.02
C GLU A 597 -0.73 -9.95 -5.50
N GLY A 598 0.39 -9.85 -4.79
CA GLY A 598 0.36 -9.72 -3.34
C GLY A 598 0.12 -8.26 -2.93
N SER A 599 -0.63 -8.06 -1.85
CA SER A 599 -0.70 -6.78 -1.14
C SER A 599 0.29 -6.73 0.02
N GLY A 600 0.54 -5.53 0.56
CA GLY A 600 1.43 -5.31 1.70
C GLY A 600 2.92 -5.67 1.49
N ALA A 601 3.72 -5.51 2.56
CA ALA A 601 5.17 -5.74 2.54
C ALA A 601 5.58 -7.18 2.21
N SER A 602 4.78 -8.18 2.60
CA SER A 602 5.03 -9.60 2.28
C SER A 602 4.48 -10.02 0.89
N GLY A 603 3.87 -9.09 0.15
CA GLY A 603 3.23 -9.34 -1.15
C GLY A 603 4.08 -10.10 -2.18
N PRO A 604 5.40 -9.85 -2.34
CA PRO A 604 6.23 -10.62 -3.27
C PRO A 604 6.35 -12.09 -2.89
N GLU A 605 6.42 -12.39 -1.59
CA GLU A 605 6.50 -13.75 -1.09
C GLU A 605 5.17 -14.47 -1.28
N VAL A 606 4.05 -13.81 -0.96
CA VAL A 606 2.70 -14.34 -1.17
C VAL A 606 2.44 -14.66 -2.64
N ALA A 607 2.73 -13.71 -3.54
CA ALA A 607 2.55 -13.92 -4.98
C ALA A 607 3.40 -15.09 -5.50
N LYS A 608 4.65 -15.20 -5.02
CA LYS A 608 5.58 -16.28 -5.41
C LYS A 608 5.10 -17.64 -4.91
N LEU A 609 4.66 -17.70 -3.67
CA LEU A 609 4.12 -18.90 -3.04
C LEU A 609 2.90 -19.40 -3.83
N LEU A 610 1.96 -18.52 -4.16
CA LEU A 610 0.80 -18.84 -4.99
C LEU A 610 1.22 -19.40 -6.36
N ALA A 611 2.16 -18.76 -7.04
CA ALA A 611 2.64 -19.24 -8.35
C ALA A 611 3.30 -20.63 -8.27
N GLN A 612 3.90 -20.98 -7.13
CA GLN A 612 4.54 -22.28 -6.91
C GLN A 612 3.54 -23.37 -6.46
N SER A 613 2.54 -23.04 -5.65
CA SER A 613 1.59 -24.00 -5.09
C SER A 613 0.45 -24.36 -6.04
N VAL A 614 -0.05 -23.40 -6.82
CA VAL A 614 -1.22 -23.57 -7.70
C VAL A 614 -1.13 -24.77 -8.65
N PRO A 615 -0.01 -25.05 -9.34
CA PRO A 615 0.09 -26.23 -10.21
C PRO A 615 -0.16 -27.55 -9.49
N ARG A 616 0.38 -27.71 -8.26
CA ARG A 616 0.21 -28.90 -7.43
C ARG A 616 -1.23 -29.01 -6.94
N LEU A 617 -1.75 -27.92 -6.34
CA LEU A 617 -3.12 -27.87 -5.82
C LEU A 617 -4.16 -28.18 -6.89
N LEU A 618 -3.96 -27.69 -8.12
CA LEU A 618 -4.86 -27.97 -9.24
C LEU A 618 -4.89 -29.47 -9.61
N LEU A 619 -3.76 -30.17 -9.51
CA LEU A 619 -3.72 -31.62 -9.74
C LEU A 619 -4.45 -32.37 -8.62
N GLU A 620 -4.20 -32.01 -7.37
CA GLU A 620 -4.85 -32.62 -6.20
C GLU A 620 -6.38 -32.50 -6.29
N GLU A 621 -6.91 -31.29 -6.51
CA GLU A 621 -8.36 -31.04 -6.62
C GLU A 621 -9.00 -31.72 -7.83
N ARG A 622 -8.25 -32.06 -8.87
CA ARG A 622 -8.76 -32.83 -10.01
C ARG A 622 -8.91 -34.32 -9.71
N THR A 623 -8.18 -34.83 -8.73
CA THR A 623 -8.23 -36.26 -8.35
C THR A 623 -9.30 -36.56 -7.31
N LEU A 624 -9.80 -35.55 -6.61
CA LEU A 624 -10.80 -35.68 -5.56
C LEU A 624 -12.22 -35.78 -6.17
N PRO A 625 -13.02 -36.83 -5.85
CA PRO A 625 -14.35 -37.01 -6.45
C PRO A 625 -15.30 -35.84 -6.20
N ASP A 626 -15.23 -35.26 -5.01
CA ASP A 626 -16.17 -34.22 -4.55
C ASP A 626 -15.86 -32.84 -5.15
N THR A 627 -14.60 -32.57 -5.53
CA THR A 627 -14.15 -31.26 -6.04
C THR A 627 -13.78 -31.27 -7.51
N ALA A 628 -13.62 -32.45 -8.15
CA ALA A 628 -13.20 -32.59 -9.54
C ALA A 628 -14.07 -31.84 -10.55
N HIS A 629 -15.37 -31.65 -10.29
CA HIS A 629 -16.27 -30.93 -11.19
C HIS A 629 -16.13 -29.41 -11.13
N GLU A 630 -15.64 -28.85 -10.02
CA GLU A 630 -15.39 -27.42 -9.82
C GLU A 630 -13.93 -27.16 -9.40
N TYR A 631 -13.00 -27.99 -9.87
CA TYR A 631 -11.62 -28.02 -9.38
C TYR A 631 -10.92 -26.65 -9.43
N MET A 632 -11.27 -25.78 -10.38
CA MET A 632 -10.73 -24.41 -10.47
C MET A 632 -11.11 -23.54 -9.27
N LYS A 633 -12.34 -23.67 -8.77
CA LYS A 633 -12.83 -22.97 -7.56
C LYS A 633 -12.08 -23.48 -6.33
N TYR A 634 -12.05 -24.79 -6.18
CA TYR A 634 -11.42 -25.44 -5.02
C TYR A 634 -9.90 -25.25 -5.00
N THR A 635 -9.24 -25.16 -6.15
CA THR A 635 -7.81 -24.81 -6.22
C THR A 635 -7.52 -23.46 -5.57
N ILE A 636 -8.37 -22.44 -5.80
CA ILE A 636 -8.22 -21.12 -5.17
C ILE A 636 -8.50 -21.18 -3.67
N LEU A 637 -9.53 -21.93 -3.25
CA LEU A 637 -9.85 -22.10 -1.84
C LEU A 637 -8.73 -22.85 -1.08
N SER A 638 -8.15 -23.87 -1.70
CA SER A 638 -7.01 -24.61 -1.16
C SER A 638 -5.75 -23.75 -1.11
N ALA A 639 -5.54 -22.87 -2.10
CA ALA A 639 -4.45 -21.88 -2.06
C ALA A 639 -4.65 -20.87 -0.91
N HIS A 640 -5.87 -20.37 -0.69
CA HIS A 640 -6.21 -19.53 0.46
C HIS A 640 -5.91 -20.24 1.80
N ARG A 641 -6.27 -21.52 1.92
CA ARG A 641 -5.99 -22.33 3.10
C ARG A 641 -4.48 -22.54 3.33
N GLU A 642 -3.70 -22.75 2.28
CA GLU A 642 -2.25 -22.93 2.36
C GLU A 642 -1.54 -21.65 2.82
N LEU A 643 -1.95 -20.47 2.30
CA LEU A 643 -1.41 -19.18 2.75
C LEU A 643 -1.60 -18.98 4.26
N ARG A 644 -2.78 -19.34 4.77
CA ARG A 644 -3.07 -19.30 6.21
C ARG A 644 -2.17 -20.25 7.01
N GLN A 645 -2.00 -21.50 6.58
CA GLN A 645 -1.15 -22.48 7.28
C GLN A 645 0.31 -21.99 7.40
N LYS A 646 0.74 -21.16 6.47
CA LYS A 646 2.06 -20.52 6.46
C LYS A 646 2.11 -19.17 7.20
N GLY A 647 1.04 -18.79 7.90
CA GLY A 647 0.99 -17.60 8.75
C GLY A 647 1.05 -16.27 7.99
N GLN A 648 0.67 -16.24 6.71
CA GLN A 648 0.72 -15.01 5.93
C GLN A 648 -0.39 -14.05 6.40
N LEU A 649 -0.01 -12.80 6.66
CA LEU A 649 -0.94 -11.74 7.08
C LEU A 649 -1.44 -10.90 5.91
N SER A 650 -0.67 -10.87 4.81
CA SER A 650 -1.01 -10.08 3.62
C SER A 650 -1.93 -10.81 2.66
N GLY A 651 -2.82 -10.04 2.05
CA GLY A 651 -3.75 -10.50 1.03
C GLY A 651 -3.10 -10.74 -0.33
N ALA A 652 -3.77 -11.48 -1.21
CA ALA A 652 -3.42 -11.55 -2.62
C ALA A 652 -4.64 -11.64 -3.55
N ASN A 653 -4.53 -10.98 -4.69
CA ASN A 653 -5.42 -11.14 -5.83
C ASN A 653 -4.84 -12.19 -6.78
N ALA A 654 -5.70 -13.02 -7.36
CA ALA A 654 -5.26 -14.09 -8.24
C ALA A 654 -6.21 -14.29 -9.42
N VAL A 655 -5.64 -14.54 -10.59
CA VAL A 655 -6.37 -14.97 -11.77
C VAL A 655 -5.59 -16.10 -12.43
N MET A 656 -6.28 -17.17 -12.77
CA MET A 656 -5.68 -18.32 -13.44
C MET A 656 -6.56 -18.86 -14.55
N CYS A 657 -5.90 -19.34 -15.59
CA CYS A 657 -6.49 -19.89 -16.80
C CYS A 657 -5.95 -21.30 -17.01
N HIS A 658 -6.85 -22.29 -17.06
CA HIS A 658 -6.53 -23.67 -17.44
C HIS A 658 -7.13 -23.99 -18.81
N ILE A 659 -6.28 -24.40 -19.75
CA ILE A 659 -6.68 -24.80 -21.09
C ILE A 659 -6.49 -26.31 -21.20
N SER A 660 -7.59 -27.03 -21.39
CA SER A 660 -7.58 -28.49 -21.46
C SER A 660 -8.32 -28.98 -22.70
N ARG A 661 -7.97 -30.20 -23.14
CA ARG A 661 -8.65 -30.88 -24.22
C ARG A 661 -9.11 -32.26 -23.75
N PRO A 662 -10.42 -32.48 -23.55
CA PRO A 662 -10.91 -33.75 -23.00
C PRO A 662 -10.62 -34.95 -23.91
N SER A 663 -10.54 -34.74 -25.24
CA SER A 663 -10.12 -35.76 -26.20
C SER A 663 -9.62 -35.10 -27.50
N PRO A 664 -8.82 -35.80 -28.33
CA PRO A 664 -8.36 -35.30 -29.63
C PRO A 664 -9.47 -34.95 -30.63
N ALA A 665 -10.71 -35.37 -30.38
CA ALA A 665 -11.87 -35.07 -31.21
C ALA A 665 -12.70 -33.88 -30.66
N LYS A 666 -12.52 -33.49 -29.40
CA LYS A 666 -13.26 -32.39 -28.77
C LYS A 666 -12.53 -31.05 -28.90
N PRO A 667 -13.26 -29.91 -28.85
CA PRO A 667 -12.65 -28.60 -28.82
C PRO A 667 -11.88 -28.37 -27.52
N TYR A 668 -11.01 -27.36 -27.52
CA TYR A 668 -10.32 -26.92 -26.32
C TYR A 668 -11.27 -26.13 -25.43
N ILE A 669 -11.11 -26.33 -24.12
CA ILE A 669 -11.91 -25.68 -23.11
C ILE A 669 -10.97 -24.80 -22.28
N LEU A 670 -11.28 -23.50 -22.23
CA LEU A 670 -10.65 -22.53 -21.35
C LEU A 670 -11.51 -22.39 -20.10
N ARG A 671 -10.92 -22.70 -18.94
CA ARG A 671 -11.52 -22.40 -17.64
C ARG A 671 -10.74 -21.27 -16.99
N VAL A 672 -11.45 -20.26 -16.51
CA VAL A 672 -10.87 -19.10 -15.83
C VAL A 672 -11.40 -19.08 -14.41
N ALA A 673 -10.51 -18.82 -13.45
CA ALA A 673 -10.89 -18.54 -12.08
C ALA A 673 -10.17 -17.30 -11.58
N SER A 674 -10.89 -16.42 -10.86
CA SER A 674 -10.36 -15.14 -10.39
C SER A 674 -10.88 -14.76 -9.00
N VAL A 675 -10.01 -14.14 -8.21
CA VAL A 675 -10.27 -13.50 -6.92
C VAL A 675 -9.60 -12.13 -6.92
N GLY A 676 -10.38 -11.08 -6.62
CA GLY A 676 -9.95 -9.69 -6.74
C GLY A 676 -10.30 -9.04 -8.09
N PRO A 677 -9.82 -7.82 -8.35
CA PRO A 677 -10.21 -7.02 -9.52
C PRO A 677 -9.51 -7.45 -10.83
N GLN A 678 -8.77 -8.55 -10.83
CA GLN A 678 -8.03 -9.00 -12.00
C GLN A 678 -8.97 -9.49 -13.11
N GLY A 679 -8.61 -9.18 -14.36
CA GLY A 679 -9.44 -9.42 -15.53
C GLY A 679 -8.80 -10.37 -16.54
N VAL A 680 -9.61 -11.18 -17.20
CA VAL A 680 -9.20 -11.96 -18.39
C VAL A 680 -10.01 -11.53 -19.60
N LEU A 681 -9.32 -11.22 -20.70
CA LEU A 681 -9.90 -10.93 -22.00
C LEU A 681 -9.55 -12.05 -22.99
N LEU A 682 -10.54 -12.49 -23.76
CA LEU A 682 -10.38 -13.39 -24.89
C LEU A 682 -10.48 -12.57 -26.19
N ALA A 683 -9.38 -12.47 -26.93
CA ALA A 683 -9.30 -11.72 -28.18
C ALA A 683 -9.48 -12.65 -29.39
N ARG A 684 -10.30 -12.20 -30.35
CA ARG A 684 -10.67 -12.97 -31.55
C ARG A 684 -10.17 -12.35 -32.84
N ILE A 685 -9.98 -13.19 -33.85
CA ILE A 685 -9.70 -12.80 -35.23
C ILE A 685 -10.74 -11.76 -35.69
N GLY A 686 -10.26 -10.57 -36.05
CA GLY A 686 -11.12 -9.46 -36.49
C GLY A 686 -11.31 -8.32 -35.48
N GLY A 687 -10.70 -8.39 -34.30
CA GLY A 687 -10.64 -7.24 -33.39
C GLY A 687 -11.54 -7.33 -32.16
N SER A 688 -12.50 -8.26 -32.11
CA SER A 688 -13.43 -8.36 -30.98
C SER A 688 -12.76 -9.00 -29.76
N CYS A 689 -12.94 -8.38 -28.58
CA CYS A 689 -12.52 -8.93 -27.29
C CYS A 689 -13.74 -9.23 -26.42
N ALA A 690 -13.69 -10.32 -25.66
CA ALA A 690 -14.70 -10.66 -24.66
C ALA A 690 -14.06 -10.74 -23.27
N ARG A 691 -14.58 -9.97 -22.30
CA ARG A 691 -14.17 -10.09 -20.89
C ARG A 691 -14.79 -11.36 -20.30
N LEU A 692 -13.94 -12.25 -19.80
CA LEU A 692 -14.35 -13.54 -19.25
C LEU A 692 -14.63 -13.48 -17.74
N THR A 693 -14.05 -12.49 -17.06
CA THR A 693 -14.19 -12.23 -15.61
C THR A 693 -15.23 -11.12 -15.36
N LYS A 694 -16.03 -11.21 -14.30
CA LYS A 694 -16.90 -10.10 -13.88
C LYS A 694 -16.07 -8.92 -13.34
N SER A 695 -16.44 -7.68 -13.67
CA SER A 695 -15.98 -6.50 -12.93
C SER A 695 -16.76 -6.46 -11.61
N ALA A 696 -16.11 -6.73 -10.48
CA ALA A 696 -16.77 -6.56 -9.19
C ALA A 696 -16.80 -5.07 -8.84
N PRO A 697 -17.93 -4.51 -8.38
CA PRO A 697 -17.88 -3.26 -7.62
C PRO A 697 -16.98 -3.50 -6.40
N HIS A 698 -16.22 -2.47 -6.01
CA HIS A 698 -15.20 -2.62 -4.99
C HIS A 698 -15.77 -3.23 -3.68
N SER A 699 -17.05 -2.97 -3.37
CA SER A 699 -17.71 -3.13 -2.06
C SER A 699 -18.00 -4.54 -1.51
N GLU A 700 -17.33 -5.58 -1.99
CA GLU A 700 -17.50 -6.93 -1.44
C GLU A 700 -16.25 -7.37 -0.66
N PRO A 701 -16.30 -7.42 0.69
CA PRO A 701 -15.14 -7.74 1.54
C PRO A 701 -14.62 -9.20 1.41
N ASN A 702 -15.23 -10.04 0.57
CA ASN A 702 -14.97 -11.47 0.50
C ASN A 702 -14.18 -11.91 -0.75
N ARG A 703 -13.17 -11.15 -1.20
CA ARG A 703 -12.46 -11.47 -2.46
C ARG A 703 -10.95 -11.26 -2.43
N VAL A 704 -10.28 -11.54 -1.32
CA VAL A 704 -8.81 -11.56 -1.22
C VAL A 704 -8.32 -12.89 -0.62
N LEU A 705 -7.20 -13.42 -1.10
CA LEU A 705 -6.60 -14.65 -0.60
C LEU A 705 -5.67 -14.38 0.59
N GLY A 706 -5.67 -15.23 1.62
CA GLY A 706 -4.55 -15.33 2.56
C GLY A 706 -4.55 -14.40 3.78
N GLN A 707 -5.56 -13.56 4.01
CA GLN A 707 -5.60 -12.67 5.18
C GLN A 707 -5.87 -13.46 6.48
N SER A 708 -4.80 -13.92 7.16
CA SER A 708 -4.94 -14.80 8.33
C SER A 708 -5.65 -14.15 9.53
N ALA A 709 -5.69 -12.82 9.62
CA ALA A 709 -6.37 -12.10 10.71
C ALA A 709 -7.91 -12.23 10.65
N GLU A 710 -8.47 -12.42 9.45
CA GLU A 710 -9.91 -12.43 9.22
C GLU A 710 -10.49 -13.84 8.98
N PHE A 711 -9.67 -14.89 9.08
CA PHE A 711 -10.14 -16.27 8.96
C PHE A 711 -10.69 -16.81 10.29
N PRO A 712 -11.86 -17.49 10.34
CA PRO A 712 -12.71 -17.99 9.25
C PRO A 712 -13.84 -17.04 8.84
N LEU A 713 -13.84 -15.80 9.35
CA LEU A 713 -14.94 -14.84 9.15
C LEU A 713 -15.06 -14.44 7.67
N VAL A 714 -13.96 -14.47 6.92
CA VAL A 714 -13.90 -14.16 5.49
C VAL A 714 -13.37 -15.37 4.71
N ILE A 715 -14.25 -16.01 3.92
CA ILE A 715 -13.88 -17.02 2.93
C ILE A 715 -14.07 -16.40 1.54
N PRO A 716 -13.05 -16.43 0.67
CA PRO A 716 -13.17 -15.83 -0.65
C PRO A 716 -14.19 -16.59 -1.49
N ASP A 717 -14.99 -15.88 -2.30
CA ASP A 717 -15.87 -16.49 -3.31
C ASP A 717 -15.27 -16.33 -4.72
N PRO A 718 -14.55 -17.35 -5.24
CA PRO A 718 -13.87 -17.23 -6.52
C PRO A 718 -14.86 -17.20 -7.67
N PHE A 719 -14.72 -16.23 -8.56
CA PHE A 719 -15.46 -16.23 -9.81
C PHE A 719 -14.85 -17.26 -10.77
N VAL A 720 -15.67 -18.17 -11.29
CA VAL A 720 -15.25 -19.19 -12.27
C VAL A 720 -16.10 -19.10 -13.53
N THR A 721 -15.46 -19.20 -14.69
CA THR A 721 -16.16 -19.32 -15.98
C THR A 721 -15.49 -20.36 -16.87
N GLU A 722 -16.28 -20.94 -17.76
CA GLU A 722 -15.84 -21.91 -18.76
C GLU A 722 -16.23 -21.42 -20.16
N VAL A 723 -15.28 -21.46 -21.09
CA VAL A 723 -15.48 -21.06 -22.49
C VAL A 723 -14.87 -22.12 -23.41
N ILE A 724 -15.65 -22.56 -24.39
CA ILE A 724 -15.18 -23.43 -25.47
C ILE A 724 -14.46 -22.57 -26.51
N LEU A 725 -13.18 -22.84 -26.77
CA LEU A 725 -12.35 -22.05 -27.68
C LEU A 725 -12.65 -22.40 -29.15
N GLY A 726 -13.25 -21.47 -29.88
CA GLY A 726 -13.55 -21.56 -31.30
C GLY A 726 -12.34 -21.30 -32.21
N GLU A 727 -12.55 -21.37 -33.53
CA GLU A 727 -11.49 -21.12 -34.53
C GLU A 727 -11.05 -19.65 -34.58
N THR A 728 -11.93 -18.75 -34.16
CA THR A 728 -11.67 -17.30 -34.14
C THR A 728 -10.92 -16.85 -32.90
N ASP A 729 -10.86 -17.63 -31.83
CA ASP A 729 -10.15 -17.24 -30.61
C ASP A 729 -8.63 -17.40 -30.80
N GLN A 730 -7.88 -16.30 -30.62
CA GLN A 730 -6.43 -16.27 -30.84
C GLN A 730 -5.64 -16.06 -29.55
N PHE A 731 -6.00 -15.06 -28.76
CA PHE A 731 -5.19 -14.66 -27.61
C PHE A 731 -6.01 -14.65 -26.32
N ILE A 732 -5.36 -15.04 -25.24
CA ILE A 732 -5.85 -14.83 -23.87
C ILE A 732 -4.97 -13.76 -23.26
N ILE A 733 -5.58 -12.72 -22.70
CA ILE A 733 -4.93 -11.59 -22.05
C ILE A 733 -5.37 -11.57 -20.58
N GLY A 734 -4.45 -11.83 -19.67
CA GLY A 734 -4.65 -11.54 -18.24
C GLY A 734 -4.16 -10.13 -17.91
N ALA A 735 -4.89 -9.39 -17.09
CA ALA A 735 -4.54 -8.05 -16.59
C ALA A 735 -4.98 -7.87 -15.12
N SER A 736 -4.35 -6.95 -14.38
CA SER A 736 -4.79 -6.56 -13.04
C SER A 736 -5.43 -5.18 -13.06
N GLU A 737 -6.67 -5.04 -12.59
CA GLU A 737 -7.40 -3.78 -12.60
C GLU A 737 -7.33 -3.08 -11.23
N ARG A 738 -6.18 -2.53 -10.82
CA ARG A 738 -6.14 -1.59 -9.68
C ARG A 738 -6.21 -0.16 -10.15
N SER A 739 -7.33 0.53 -9.98
CA SER A 739 -7.19 1.94 -9.62
C SER A 739 -8.30 2.42 -8.74
N VAL A 740 -7.88 3.37 -7.92
CA VAL A 740 -8.73 4.23 -7.12
C VAL A 740 -9.59 5.06 -8.06
N ILE A 741 -10.90 4.82 -7.99
CA ILE A 741 -12.11 5.61 -8.30
C ILE A 741 -12.01 6.81 -9.28
N ALA A 742 -13.03 6.92 -10.15
CA ALA A 742 -13.36 7.96 -11.13
C ALA A 742 -12.78 7.81 -12.57
N SER A 743 -13.63 7.27 -13.44
CA SER A 743 -13.86 7.74 -14.82
C SER A 743 -12.67 7.75 -15.82
N PHE A 744 -12.70 6.78 -16.75
CA PHE A 744 -12.18 6.87 -18.13
C PHE A 744 -10.71 6.55 -18.49
N VAL A 745 -9.96 5.72 -17.74
CA VAL A 745 -8.74 5.04 -18.29
C VAL A 745 -8.45 3.72 -17.54
N PRO A 746 -8.36 2.53 -18.16
CA PRO A 746 -7.87 1.29 -17.51
C PRO A 746 -6.35 1.40 -17.28
N ARG A 747 -5.81 1.57 -16.04
CA ARG A 747 -5.72 0.68 -14.87
C ARG A 747 -4.94 -0.63 -15.18
N TRP A 748 -3.60 -0.54 -15.06
CA TRP A 748 -2.52 -1.54 -15.18
C TRP A 748 -2.67 -2.69 -16.18
N TRP A 749 -1.79 -2.72 -17.18
CA TRP A 749 -1.75 -3.80 -18.16
C TRP A 749 -0.41 -4.54 -18.07
N LEU A 750 -0.23 -5.39 -17.06
CA LEU A 750 0.72 -6.48 -17.19
C LEU A 750 0.04 -7.57 -18.04
N ILE A 751 0.25 -7.50 -19.36
CA ILE A 751 -0.40 -8.38 -20.33
C ILE A 751 0.33 -9.72 -20.36
N LEU A 752 -0.26 -10.76 -19.75
CA LEU A 752 0.02 -12.13 -20.16
C LEU A 752 -0.76 -12.42 -21.44
N CYS A 753 -0.16 -12.22 -22.60
CA CYS A 753 -0.76 -12.59 -23.89
C CYS A 753 -0.28 -13.98 -24.29
N PHE A 754 -1.20 -14.93 -24.52
CA PHE A 754 -0.83 -16.27 -24.98
C PHE A 754 -1.58 -16.63 -26.27
N ASP A 755 -0.86 -17.03 -27.33
CA ASP A 755 -1.45 -17.46 -28.61
C ASP A 755 -1.86 -18.94 -28.55
N LYS A 756 -3.12 -19.23 -28.88
CA LYS A 756 -3.66 -20.59 -29.03
C LYS A 756 -2.78 -21.49 -29.91
N LYS A 757 -2.08 -20.96 -30.93
CA LYS A 757 -1.18 -21.74 -31.81
C LYS A 757 0.09 -22.22 -31.11
N VAL A 758 0.60 -21.46 -30.14
CA VAL A 758 1.85 -21.76 -29.41
C VAL A 758 1.71 -23.02 -28.56
N LEU A 759 0.50 -23.30 -28.08
CA LEU A 759 0.16 -24.51 -27.33
C LEU A 759 0.23 -25.81 -28.17
N GLY A 760 0.44 -25.74 -29.50
CA GLY A 760 0.36 -26.91 -30.38
C GLY A 760 -1.07 -27.40 -30.62
N VAL A 761 -2.04 -26.53 -30.34
CA VAL A 761 -3.48 -26.79 -30.22
C VAL A 761 -4.19 -26.77 -31.58
N CYS A 762 -3.50 -26.38 -32.65
CA CYS A 762 -4.06 -26.26 -33.99
C CYS A 762 -3.66 -27.48 -34.87
N PRO A 763 -4.61 -28.18 -35.52
CA PRO A 763 -4.26 -29.15 -36.56
C PRO A 763 -3.65 -28.40 -37.76
N ARG A 764 -2.55 -28.93 -38.31
CA ARG A 764 -1.86 -28.35 -39.49
C ARG A 764 -2.86 -28.18 -40.65
N ARG A 765 -3.21 -26.94 -41.02
CA ARG A 765 -3.74 -26.67 -42.37
C ARG A 765 -2.59 -26.75 -43.36
N ARG A 766 -2.60 -27.76 -44.23
CA ARG A 766 -1.84 -27.71 -45.50
C ARG A 766 -2.51 -26.64 -46.37
N GLY A 767 -1.89 -25.46 -46.47
CA GLY A 767 -2.29 -24.40 -47.40
C GLY A 767 -3.22 -23.34 -46.81
N SER A 768 -2.67 -22.23 -46.33
CA SER A 768 -3.34 -20.92 -46.29
C SER A 768 -2.28 -19.80 -46.30
N PRO A 769 -2.57 -18.62 -46.86
CA PRO A 769 -1.57 -17.74 -47.46
C PRO A 769 -0.70 -17.02 -46.42
N ARG A 770 0.55 -16.75 -46.82
CA ARG A 770 1.48 -15.87 -46.13
C ARG A 770 0.97 -14.43 -46.19
N GLY A 771 1.01 -13.73 -45.05
CA GLY A 771 1.04 -12.26 -45.01
C GLY A 771 -0.31 -11.56 -44.90
N GLY A 772 -0.89 -11.54 -43.69
CA GLY A 772 -1.89 -10.56 -43.29
C GLY A 772 -1.41 -9.84 -42.04
N SER A 773 -0.79 -8.66 -42.19
CA SER A 773 -0.37 -7.81 -41.08
C SER A 773 -1.59 -7.08 -40.52
N VAL A 774 -2.30 -7.67 -39.55
CA VAL A 774 -3.28 -6.93 -38.76
C VAL A 774 -2.52 -6.18 -37.67
N ALA A 775 -2.36 -4.88 -37.84
CA ALA A 775 -1.89 -3.99 -36.79
C ALA A 775 -3.00 -3.88 -35.73
N TRP A 776 -2.79 -4.47 -34.57
CA TRP A 776 -3.67 -4.27 -33.43
C TRP A 776 -3.37 -2.90 -32.82
N ASN A 777 -4.22 -1.93 -33.12
CA ASN A 777 -4.38 -0.78 -32.22
C ASN A 777 -5.17 -1.30 -31.01
N PHE A 778 -4.48 -1.58 -29.90
CA PHE A 778 -5.12 -1.54 -28.58
C PHE A 778 -5.48 -0.07 -28.30
N SER A 779 -6.49 0.43 -29.00
CA SER A 779 -7.00 1.79 -28.82
C SER A 779 -7.83 1.80 -27.56
N ARG A 780 -7.24 2.28 -26.44
CA ARG A 780 -7.86 2.92 -25.26
C ARG A 780 -9.17 2.36 -24.64
N GLN A 781 -9.79 1.31 -25.17
CA GLN A 781 -11.03 0.70 -24.70
C GLN A 781 -10.73 -0.51 -23.82
#